data_AF-A0A1J4UJ84-F1
#
_entry.id   AF-A0A1J4UJ84-F1
#
_cell.length_a   1.000
_cell.length_b   1.000
_cell.length_c   1.000
_cell.angle_alpha   90.00
_cell.angle_beta   90.00
_cell.angle_gamma   90.00
#
_symmetry.space_group_name_H-M   'P 1'
#
loop_
_entity.id
_entity.type
_entity.pdbx_description
1 polymer ?
#
loop_
_entity_poly.entity_id
_entity_poly.type
_entity_poly.pdbx_seq_one_letter_code
_entity_poly.pdbx_strand_id
1 'polypeptide(L)'
;MLNVREVCVEKQASELEADGFARTCRILLRGRSAEFGQSVHSVSVDGFICPNRDYAYEGLCAEVGTENWKLLDALPFALRDSKGNSVVLSPLRVKVFPWKAQYFYSAPQGELCVEYLLFSLGRCSLGVCFEPDSALANALGAGASIVIRPLVDLRHMYASSSAGAHSCIAKDGALEVSKDGCRLLLSGSKVRRVSPSFGERHWFYKLGSGNRERCADGFARFVGESRLLREAAEVELGFSGGRAVLWVSVSAGNRRKRSCGVELPFEWERLELLRLSRYSKPFQPAFEEAQSKWGKATAVALSGRLLCLLDKFEWNGFPDAGAFWFRNAWFRDAFEGLNVNFDLYYTCRKRALSNMVFNALSLEKNGLVPNKTAEKNGEAPSFNSLDATLLVYLAVIKLLRKKRDRVLLKQLRDSARSTIASFAGGKAGILLDERGLLKCPANFGWMDSMRSVDAGGSAAVFPSRVPKECVSNAFAEFGGNAAKISVALNSPSFYLVECNALWLAFLKELLDFASDDDLTEVQEIVDRVESNFKDFFMMGNGLLSQCVSYGGVKAAEESSASLVSMALLPSVFSNSEVNLALETASNTLFVRNKGRLFGLLCRNYGERVFTGDAEYHGAVVWPRDSPYLLALLRRLGREKEAEELIISALDHQQSEAAVFFNSELLSPDFGTALVPVKNPCQYWSQWTQPMLEFLNYRQTTNK
;
A
#
# COMPACT_ATOMS: atom_id res chain seq x y z
N MET A 1 16.23 3.57 25.12
CA MET A 1 15.82 2.45 24.24
C MET A 1 14.33 2.58 24.00
N LEU A 2 13.89 2.58 22.74
CA LEU A 2 12.50 2.80 22.33
C LEU A 2 11.70 1.67 22.92
N ASN A 3 10.86 2.03 23.88
CA ASN A 3 9.88 1.12 24.39
C ASN A 3 8.82 0.96 23.31
N VAL A 4 8.82 -0.19 22.62
CA VAL A 4 7.83 -0.46 21.55
C VAL A 4 6.41 -0.28 22.05
N ARG A 5 6.15 -0.52 23.35
CA ARG A 5 4.85 -0.30 24.01
C ARG A 5 4.41 1.17 24.04
N GLU A 6 5.33 2.11 23.86
CA GLU A 6 5.04 3.55 23.82
C GLU A 6 4.85 4.08 22.40
N VAL A 7 5.09 3.25 21.37
CA VAL A 7 4.77 3.57 19.98
C VAL A 7 3.26 3.41 19.78
N CYS A 8 2.52 4.42 20.22
CA CYS A 8 1.07 4.47 20.09
C CYS A 8 0.59 5.87 19.71
N VAL A 9 -0.48 5.90 18.93
CA VAL A 9 -1.19 7.14 18.57
C VAL A 9 -2.59 7.06 19.15
N GLU A 10 -2.98 8.11 19.87
CA GLU A 10 -4.33 8.25 20.41
C GLU A 10 -5.18 9.15 19.50
N LYS A 11 -6.42 8.74 19.27
CA LYS A 11 -7.43 9.46 18.49
C LYS A 11 -8.71 9.59 19.31
N GLN A 12 -9.39 10.72 19.14
CA GLN A 12 -10.76 10.86 19.65
C GLN A 12 -11.70 10.03 18.79
N ALA A 13 -12.65 9.34 19.43
CA ALA A 13 -13.56 8.44 18.72
C ALA A 13 -14.80 9.17 18.17
N SER A 14 -15.02 10.44 18.52
CA SER A 14 -16.10 11.28 17.99
C SER A 14 -15.86 11.64 16.53
N GLU A 15 -16.87 11.47 15.68
CA GLU A 15 -16.80 11.82 14.26
C GLU A 15 -16.66 13.34 14.10
N LEU A 16 -15.62 13.78 13.37
CA LEU A 16 -15.55 15.15 12.88
C LEU A 16 -16.38 15.22 11.60
N GLU A 17 -17.66 15.55 11.71
CA GLU A 17 -18.56 15.72 10.55
C GLU A 17 -18.15 16.89 9.62
N ALA A 18 -17.16 17.69 10.00
CA ALA A 18 -16.90 19.01 9.41
C ALA A 18 -16.45 19.01 7.93
N ASP A 19 -15.85 17.93 7.42
CA ASP A 19 -15.22 17.91 6.09
C ASP A 19 -15.95 17.01 5.07
N GLY A 20 -17.28 16.90 5.16
CA GLY A 20 -18.13 16.48 4.05
C GLY A 20 -17.71 15.19 3.34
N PHE A 21 -17.42 14.12 4.10
CA PHE A 21 -17.06 12.78 3.62
C PHE A 21 -15.63 12.59 3.07
N ALA A 22 -14.77 13.61 3.05
CA ALA A 22 -13.47 13.53 2.37
C ALA A 22 -12.33 12.90 3.20
N ARG A 23 -12.39 12.96 4.54
CA ARG A 23 -11.28 12.56 5.41
C ARG A 23 -11.76 11.61 6.49
N THR A 24 -11.17 10.43 6.58
CA THR A 24 -11.46 9.49 7.67
C THR A 24 -10.16 8.88 8.18
N CYS A 25 -10.01 8.83 9.50
CA CYS A 25 -8.89 8.14 10.12
C CYS A 25 -9.32 6.71 10.42
N ARG A 26 -8.41 5.76 10.19
CA ARG A 26 -8.71 4.33 10.37
C ARG A 26 -7.53 3.59 10.97
N ILE A 27 -7.85 2.49 11.64
CA ILE A 27 -6.85 1.54 12.11
C ILE A 27 -6.67 0.46 11.05
N LEU A 28 -5.45 -0.05 10.95
CA LEU A 28 -5.14 -1.20 10.12
C LEU A 28 -4.13 -2.08 10.85
N LEU A 29 -4.57 -3.27 11.25
CA LEU A 29 -3.70 -4.31 11.78
C LEU A 29 -3.35 -5.25 10.65
N ARG A 30 -2.06 -5.55 10.49
CA ARG A 30 -1.58 -6.44 9.43
C ARG A 30 -0.75 -7.58 10.01
N GLY A 31 -0.91 -8.74 9.41
CA GLY A 31 -0.03 -9.89 9.55
C GLY A 31 0.37 -10.37 8.16
N ARG A 32 1.16 -11.44 8.10
CA ARG A 32 1.64 -11.98 6.82
C ARG A 32 0.50 -12.47 5.94
N SER A 33 -0.43 -13.22 6.51
CA SER A 33 -1.53 -13.84 5.76
C SER A 33 -2.90 -13.20 6.05
N ALA A 34 -2.96 -12.10 6.78
CA ALA A 34 -4.22 -11.44 7.11
C ALA A 34 -4.08 -9.95 7.41
N GLU A 35 -5.21 -9.25 7.41
CA GLU A 35 -5.35 -7.89 7.88
C GLU A 35 -6.72 -7.64 8.47
N PHE A 36 -6.79 -6.66 9.36
CA PHE A 36 -8.01 -6.20 9.99
C PHE A 36 -8.02 -4.67 9.99
N GLY A 37 -8.91 -4.09 9.19
CA GLY A 37 -9.07 -2.64 9.06
C GLY A 37 -10.43 -2.16 9.57
N GLN A 38 -10.50 -0.97 10.15
CA GLN A 38 -11.75 -0.33 10.57
C GLN A 38 -11.57 1.15 10.92
N SER A 39 -12.67 1.90 10.95
CA SER A 39 -12.65 3.31 11.34
C SER A 39 -12.22 3.50 12.81
N VAL A 40 -11.65 4.66 13.13
CA VAL A 40 -11.47 5.09 14.53
C VAL A 40 -12.81 5.52 15.18
N HIS A 41 -13.83 5.78 14.35
CA HIS A 41 -15.17 6.12 14.81
C HIS A 41 -16.00 4.86 15.03
N SER A 42 -16.91 4.89 16.00
CA SER A 42 -17.87 3.81 16.26
C SER A 42 -19.29 4.28 15.98
N VAL A 43 -20.13 3.35 15.54
CA VAL A 43 -21.54 3.56 15.19
C VAL A 43 -22.43 2.66 16.03
N SER A 44 -23.68 3.10 16.24
CA SER A 44 -24.73 2.30 16.88
C SER A 44 -25.52 1.53 15.83
N VAL A 45 -25.80 0.26 16.10
CA VAL A 45 -26.49 -0.68 15.22
C VAL A 45 -27.50 -1.47 16.05
N ASP A 46 -28.78 -1.08 16.00
CA ASP A 46 -29.88 -1.73 16.74
C ASP A 46 -29.61 -1.96 18.23
N GLY A 47 -29.01 -0.97 18.90
CA GLY A 47 -28.66 -1.04 20.33
C GLY A 47 -27.34 -1.77 20.64
N PHE A 48 -26.60 -2.18 19.60
CA PHE A 48 -25.21 -2.63 19.68
C PHE A 48 -24.29 -1.50 19.22
N ILE A 49 -23.01 -1.59 19.57
CA ILE A 49 -21.99 -0.64 19.15
C ILE A 49 -20.82 -1.38 18.49
N CYS A 50 -20.22 -0.78 17.47
CA CYS A 50 -18.95 -1.24 16.90
C CYS A 50 -18.21 -0.12 16.16
N PRO A 51 -16.89 -0.26 15.93
CA PRO A 51 -16.17 0.58 14.98
C PRO A 51 -16.82 0.57 13.59
N ASN A 52 -16.89 1.73 12.92
CA ASN A 52 -17.50 1.88 11.60
C ASN A 52 -16.71 1.19 10.49
N ARG A 53 -17.33 1.04 9.31
CA ARG A 53 -16.68 0.66 8.05
C ARG A 53 -16.92 1.74 7.00
N ASP A 54 -15.84 2.34 6.53
CA ASP A 54 -15.85 3.39 5.53
C ASP A 54 -15.61 2.81 4.13
N TYR A 55 -14.77 1.76 4.01
CA TYR A 55 -14.55 1.00 2.77
C TYR A 55 -15.24 -0.36 2.81
N ALA A 56 -15.73 -0.82 1.67
CA ALA A 56 -16.33 -2.16 1.51
C ALA A 56 -15.37 -3.34 1.77
N TYR A 57 -14.09 -3.03 1.97
CA TYR A 57 -13.03 -4.00 2.18
C TYR A 57 -12.52 -4.02 3.63
N GLU A 58 -12.89 -3.03 4.46
CA GLU A 58 -12.55 -2.99 5.89
C GLU A 58 -13.27 -4.08 6.68
N GLY A 59 -12.60 -4.61 7.70
CA GLY A 59 -12.94 -5.80 8.49
C GLY A 59 -11.82 -6.83 8.40
N LEU A 60 -12.08 -8.11 8.67
CA LEU A 60 -11.08 -9.17 8.57
C LEU A 60 -10.99 -9.69 7.13
N CYS A 61 -9.78 -9.65 6.60
CA CYS A 61 -9.40 -10.23 5.32
C CYS A 61 -8.21 -11.17 5.53
N ALA A 62 -8.15 -12.28 4.80
CA ALA A 62 -7.04 -13.22 4.90
C ALA A 62 -6.80 -13.98 3.60
N GLU A 63 -5.57 -14.48 3.48
CA GLU A 63 -5.19 -15.45 2.47
C GLU A 63 -5.83 -16.82 2.80
N VAL A 64 -6.61 -17.34 1.85
CA VAL A 64 -7.24 -18.66 1.92
C VAL A 64 -6.75 -19.45 0.71
N GLY A 65 -5.86 -20.42 0.94
CA GLY A 65 -5.11 -21.03 -0.15
C GLY A 65 -4.04 -20.07 -0.65
N THR A 66 -4.18 -19.58 -1.89
CA THR A 66 -3.31 -18.56 -2.51
C THR A 66 -4.12 -17.35 -2.96
N GLU A 67 -5.33 -17.19 -2.43
CA GLU A 67 -6.29 -16.17 -2.83
C GLU A 67 -6.61 -15.27 -1.64
N ASN A 68 -6.94 -14.02 -1.93
CA ASN A 68 -7.29 -13.04 -0.91
C ASN A 68 -8.81 -12.98 -0.70
N TRP A 69 -9.25 -13.21 0.53
CA TRP A 69 -10.66 -13.33 0.89
C TRP A 69 -11.07 -12.28 1.92
N LYS A 70 -12.26 -11.73 1.70
CA LYS A 70 -13.03 -11.02 2.72
C LYS A 70 -13.76 -12.07 3.57
N LEU A 71 -13.76 -11.88 4.89
CA LEU A 71 -14.27 -12.89 5.84
C LEU A 71 -15.27 -12.31 6.83
N LEU A 72 -14.86 -11.28 7.57
CA LEU A 72 -15.67 -10.62 8.58
C LEU A 72 -15.76 -9.15 8.24
N ASP A 73 -16.96 -8.60 8.33
CA ASP A 73 -17.16 -7.17 8.19
C ASP A 73 -16.98 -6.48 9.54
N ALA A 74 -17.90 -6.73 10.48
CA ALA A 74 -17.91 -6.09 11.80
C ALA A 74 -18.34 -7.04 12.93
N LEU A 75 -18.06 -6.61 14.17
CA LEU A 75 -18.49 -7.27 15.41
C LEU A 75 -19.28 -6.30 16.30
N PRO A 76 -20.52 -5.92 15.92
CA PRO A 76 -21.46 -5.26 16.83
C PRO A 76 -21.54 -5.98 18.17
N PHE A 77 -21.36 -5.25 19.27
CA PHE A 77 -21.45 -5.81 20.62
C PHE A 77 -22.28 -4.93 21.57
N ALA A 78 -22.82 -5.55 22.60
CA ALA A 78 -23.55 -4.90 23.69
C ALA A 78 -23.06 -5.45 25.03
N LEU A 79 -22.92 -4.57 26.02
CA LEU A 79 -22.57 -4.93 27.39
C LEU A 79 -23.85 -5.15 28.20
N ARG A 80 -23.94 -6.26 28.92
CA ARG A 80 -25.06 -6.56 29.83
C ARG A 80 -24.59 -6.69 31.26
N ASP A 81 -25.35 -6.09 32.17
CA ASP A 81 -25.15 -6.26 33.61
C ASP A 81 -25.56 -7.67 34.08
N SER A 82 -25.33 -7.97 35.36
CA SER A 82 -25.71 -9.24 35.99
C SER A 82 -27.23 -9.51 36.01
N LYS A 83 -28.07 -8.50 35.79
CA LYS A 83 -29.53 -8.62 35.67
C LYS A 83 -29.98 -8.78 34.21
N GLY A 84 -29.06 -8.72 33.25
CA GLY A 84 -29.33 -8.83 31.82
C GLY A 84 -29.74 -7.52 31.14
N ASN A 85 -29.67 -6.38 31.83
CA ASN A 85 -29.95 -5.06 31.25
C ASN A 85 -28.78 -4.59 30.39
N SER A 86 -29.10 -3.95 29.26
CA SER A 86 -28.08 -3.33 28.40
C SER A 86 -27.50 -2.08 29.07
N VAL A 87 -26.17 -1.99 29.07
CA VAL A 87 -25.43 -0.82 29.52
C VAL A 87 -25.14 0.06 28.30
N VAL A 88 -25.50 1.34 28.41
CA VAL A 88 -25.22 2.33 27.35
C VAL A 88 -23.73 2.59 27.27
N LEU A 89 -23.18 2.53 26.05
CA LEU A 89 -21.78 2.78 25.75
C LEU A 89 -21.65 3.96 24.80
N SER A 90 -20.74 4.88 25.10
CA SER A 90 -20.41 6.03 24.26
C SER A 90 -18.94 5.97 23.85
N PRO A 91 -18.59 6.13 22.57
CA PRO A 91 -17.19 6.14 22.12
C PRO A 91 -16.40 7.25 22.82
N LEU A 92 -15.21 6.94 23.34
CA LEU A 92 -14.34 7.91 23.99
C LEU A 92 -13.10 8.18 23.14
N ARG A 93 -12.22 7.17 23.03
CA ARG A 93 -10.93 7.31 22.36
C ARG A 93 -10.45 5.98 21.79
N VAL A 94 -9.51 6.04 20.85
CA VAL A 94 -8.85 4.88 20.26
C VAL A 94 -7.34 5.02 20.39
N LYS A 95 -6.68 4.00 20.92
CA LYS A 95 -5.21 3.88 20.89
C LYS A 95 -4.80 2.88 19.82
N VAL A 96 -3.91 3.29 18.93
CA VAL A 96 -3.41 2.46 17.84
C VAL A 96 -1.93 2.18 18.04
N PHE A 97 -1.57 0.91 17.99
CA PHE A 97 -0.21 0.39 18.05
C PHE A 97 0.09 -0.38 16.75
N PRO A 98 1.36 -0.57 16.37
CA PRO A 98 1.72 -1.37 15.19
C PRO A 98 1.22 -2.83 15.18
N TRP A 99 0.81 -3.38 16.33
CA TRP A 99 0.35 -4.77 16.47
C TRP A 99 -1.07 -4.92 17.07
N LYS A 100 -1.67 -3.83 17.55
CA LYS A 100 -3.01 -3.88 18.18
C LYS A 100 -3.73 -2.53 18.14
N ALA A 101 -5.05 -2.56 18.33
CA ALA A 101 -5.87 -1.36 18.52
C ALA A 101 -6.74 -1.51 19.76
N GLN A 102 -6.92 -0.43 20.51
CA GLN A 102 -7.75 -0.39 21.73
C GLN A 102 -8.80 0.71 21.59
N TYR A 103 -10.08 0.32 21.70
CA TYR A 103 -11.21 1.23 21.69
C TYR A 103 -11.72 1.38 23.11
N PHE A 104 -11.88 2.62 23.56
CA PHE A 104 -12.39 2.94 24.89
C PHE A 104 -13.80 3.48 24.76
N TYR A 105 -14.71 2.96 25.57
CA TYR A 105 -16.10 3.37 25.63
C TYR A 105 -16.44 3.80 27.05
N SER A 106 -17.04 4.98 27.20
CA SER A 106 -17.60 5.44 28.46
C SER A 106 -18.91 4.71 28.76
N ALA A 107 -19.07 4.31 30.02
CA ALA A 107 -20.28 3.75 30.59
C ALA A 107 -20.66 4.55 31.87
N PRO A 108 -21.89 4.44 32.39
CA PRO A 108 -22.33 5.23 33.55
C PRO A 108 -21.45 5.15 34.79
N GLN A 109 -20.74 4.04 35.02
CA GLN A 109 -19.89 3.82 36.19
C GLN A 109 -18.44 3.40 35.84
N GLY A 110 -17.91 3.82 34.69
CA GLY A 110 -16.51 3.56 34.31
C GLY A 110 -16.32 3.43 32.80
N GLU A 111 -15.26 2.74 32.40
CA GLU A 111 -14.91 2.53 30.99
C GLU A 111 -14.84 1.03 30.62
N LEU A 112 -15.20 0.74 29.37
CA LEU A 112 -14.95 -0.54 28.72
C LEU A 112 -13.83 -0.37 27.68
N CYS A 113 -12.75 -1.14 27.80
CA CYS A 113 -11.73 -1.28 26.78
C CYS A 113 -12.03 -2.48 25.88
N VAL A 114 -12.00 -2.28 24.56
CA VAL A 114 -12.10 -3.33 23.54
C VAL A 114 -10.82 -3.36 22.73
N GLU A 115 -10.02 -4.39 22.94
CA GLU A 115 -8.71 -4.58 22.30
C GLU A 115 -8.80 -5.58 21.15
N TYR A 116 -8.27 -5.19 19.99
CA TYR A 116 -8.16 -6.03 18.79
C TYR A 116 -6.70 -6.38 18.54
N LEU A 117 -6.41 -7.67 18.35
CA LEU A 117 -5.09 -8.19 18.00
C LEU A 117 -5.20 -9.16 16.82
N LEU A 118 -4.27 -9.08 15.87
CA LEU A 118 -4.24 -9.95 14.71
C LEU A 118 -3.05 -10.92 14.78
N PHE A 119 -3.34 -12.22 14.63
CA PHE A 119 -2.38 -13.32 14.73
C PHE A 119 -2.26 -14.03 13.38
N SER A 120 -1.04 -14.40 12.97
CA SER A 120 -0.77 -15.01 11.65
C SER A 120 0.24 -16.17 11.65
N LEU A 121 0.46 -16.85 12.78
CA LEU A 121 1.38 -17.98 12.85
C LEU A 121 0.64 -19.31 12.64
N GLY A 122 0.69 -19.81 11.40
CA GLY A 122 0.10 -21.09 10.97
C GLY A 122 -1.41 -21.07 10.72
N ARG A 123 -2.16 -20.18 11.39
CA ARG A 123 -3.56 -19.82 11.08
C ARG A 123 -3.77 -18.32 11.32
N CYS A 124 -4.55 -17.67 10.46
CA CYS A 124 -5.04 -16.32 10.73
C CYS A 124 -6.07 -16.36 11.85
N SER A 125 -5.89 -15.54 12.88
CA SER A 125 -6.93 -15.29 13.89
C SER A 125 -6.98 -13.82 14.31
N LEU A 126 -8.18 -13.31 14.53
CA LEU A 126 -8.43 -12.03 15.18
C LEU A 126 -8.89 -12.31 16.62
N GLY A 127 -8.15 -11.80 17.60
CA GLY A 127 -8.56 -11.81 19.00
C GLY A 127 -9.19 -10.48 19.37
N VAL A 128 -10.32 -10.54 20.06
CA VAL A 128 -11.04 -9.37 20.58
C VAL A 128 -11.23 -9.54 22.08
N CYS A 129 -10.65 -8.65 22.87
CA CYS A 129 -10.70 -8.69 24.33
C CYS A 129 -11.52 -7.52 24.87
N PHE A 130 -12.50 -7.82 25.71
CA PHE A 130 -13.34 -6.86 26.41
C PHE A 130 -12.91 -6.82 27.88
N GLU A 131 -12.50 -5.65 28.35
CA GLU A 131 -11.98 -5.44 29.71
C GLU A 131 -12.63 -4.18 30.31
N PRO A 132 -13.61 -4.34 31.21
CA PRO A 132 -14.10 -3.23 32.01
C PRO A 132 -13.02 -2.78 33.00
N ASP A 133 -12.94 -1.49 33.28
CA ASP A 133 -12.15 -1.01 34.41
C ASP A 133 -12.74 -1.49 35.75
N SER A 134 -12.00 -1.25 36.84
CA SER A 134 -12.42 -1.70 38.18
C SER A 134 -13.77 -1.13 38.63
N ALA A 135 -14.11 0.10 38.22
CA ALA A 135 -15.36 0.74 38.63
C ALA A 135 -16.55 0.12 37.89
N LEU A 136 -16.42 -0.07 36.57
CA LEU A 136 -17.43 -0.71 35.75
C LEU A 136 -17.59 -2.18 36.11
N ALA A 137 -16.50 -2.90 36.35
CA ALA A 137 -16.54 -4.31 36.74
C ALA A 137 -17.35 -4.53 38.04
N ASN A 138 -17.17 -3.65 39.03
CA ASN A 138 -17.92 -3.70 40.28
C ASN A 138 -19.41 -3.41 40.07
N ALA A 139 -19.74 -2.42 39.23
CA ALA A 139 -21.12 -2.05 38.95
C ALA A 139 -21.90 -3.11 38.15
N LEU A 140 -21.23 -3.79 37.22
CA LEU A 140 -21.84 -4.83 36.39
C LEU A 140 -22.28 -6.07 37.18
N GLY A 141 -21.53 -6.42 38.23
CA GLY A 141 -21.80 -7.56 39.10
C GLY A 141 -21.42 -8.94 38.52
N ALA A 142 -21.37 -9.94 39.40
CA ALA A 142 -21.04 -11.32 39.05
C ALA A 142 -22.16 -11.93 38.19
N GLY A 143 -21.94 -12.01 36.88
CA GLY A 143 -22.97 -12.44 35.94
C GLY A 143 -23.04 -11.60 34.68
N ALA A 144 -22.33 -10.48 34.60
CA ALA A 144 -22.24 -9.67 33.39
C ALA A 144 -21.73 -10.44 32.17
N SER A 145 -22.14 -9.98 30.98
CA SER A 145 -21.75 -10.57 29.71
C SER A 145 -21.60 -9.54 28.59
N ILE A 146 -20.88 -9.94 27.55
CA ILE A 146 -20.85 -9.26 26.26
C ILE A 146 -21.68 -10.09 25.28
N VAL A 147 -22.63 -9.46 24.59
CA VAL A 147 -23.40 -10.09 23.50
C VAL A 147 -22.87 -9.53 22.19
N ILE A 148 -22.54 -10.40 21.23
CA ILE A 148 -21.94 -10.04 19.95
C ILE A 148 -22.82 -10.55 18.82
N ARG A 149 -23.03 -9.73 17.78
CA ARG A 149 -23.75 -10.07 16.55
C ARG A 149 -22.80 -9.98 15.35
N PRO A 150 -22.07 -11.04 15.00
CA PRO A 150 -21.08 -10.99 13.92
C PRO A 150 -21.73 -10.72 12.57
N LEU A 151 -21.23 -9.70 11.86
CA LEU A 151 -21.59 -9.41 10.48
C LEU A 151 -20.53 -10.01 9.56
N VAL A 152 -20.95 -11.00 8.76
CA VAL A 152 -20.07 -11.88 8.00
C VAL A 152 -20.25 -11.65 6.50
N ASP A 153 -19.13 -11.69 5.77
CA ASP A 153 -19.09 -11.60 4.31
C ASP A 153 -17.94 -12.46 3.76
N LEU A 154 -18.16 -13.78 3.64
CA LEU A 154 -17.19 -14.70 3.04
C LEU A 154 -17.26 -14.55 1.52
N ARG A 155 -16.26 -13.90 0.94
CA ARG A 155 -16.14 -13.75 -0.52
C ARG A 155 -14.71 -13.56 -0.96
N HIS A 156 -14.42 -13.93 -2.20
CA HIS A 156 -13.21 -13.47 -2.88
C HIS A 156 -13.20 -11.93 -2.88
N MET A 157 -12.04 -11.30 -2.72
CA MET A 157 -11.92 -9.85 -2.47
C MET A 157 -12.67 -8.97 -3.49
N TYR A 158 -12.72 -9.39 -4.76
CA TYR A 158 -13.39 -8.67 -5.85
C TYR A 158 -14.85 -9.10 -6.12
N ALA A 159 -15.35 -10.15 -5.45
CA ALA A 159 -16.71 -10.63 -5.69
C ALA A 159 -17.74 -9.74 -4.98
N SER A 160 -18.99 -9.78 -5.43
CA SER A 160 -20.12 -9.19 -4.70
C SER A 160 -20.43 -10.00 -3.43
N SER A 161 -21.04 -9.35 -2.44
CA SER A 161 -21.54 -10.03 -1.23
C SER A 161 -22.76 -10.88 -1.56
N SER A 162 -22.92 -12.01 -0.86
CA SER A 162 -24.05 -12.92 -1.06
C SER A 162 -24.52 -13.48 0.29
N ALA A 163 -25.20 -12.63 1.07
CA ALA A 163 -25.57 -12.91 2.46
C ALA A 163 -26.27 -14.28 2.65
N GLY A 164 -27.25 -14.61 1.80
CA GLY A 164 -27.99 -15.88 1.86
C GLY A 164 -27.18 -17.16 1.57
N ALA A 165 -25.98 -17.08 0.99
CA ALA A 165 -25.17 -18.25 0.63
C ALA A 165 -24.32 -18.83 1.79
N HIS A 166 -24.36 -18.18 2.97
CA HIS A 166 -23.54 -18.58 4.11
C HIS A 166 -24.20 -19.70 4.92
N SER A 167 -23.50 -20.81 5.12
CA SER A 167 -23.89 -21.83 6.11
C SER A 167 -23.37 -21.41 7.48
N CYS A 168 -24.25 -21.33 8.46
CA CYS A 168 -23.94 -20.90 9.82
C CYS A 168 -24.38 -21.98 10.83
N ILE A 169 -23.43 -22.54 11.58
CA ILE A 169 -23.66 -23.67 12.48
C ILE A 169 -23.14 -23.31 13.88
N ALA A 170 -24.04 -23.29 14.86
CA ALA A 170 -23.68 -23.19 16.26
C ALA A 170 -23.42 -24.59 16.83
N LYS A 171 -22.21 -24.85 17.32
CA LYS A 171 -21.85 -26.16 17.90
C LYS A 171 -20.74 -26.02 18.94
N ASP A 172 -20.84 -26.78 20.03
CA ASP A 172 -19.80 -26.88 21.07
C ASP A 172 -19.38 -25.52 21.67
N GLY A 173 -20.34 -24.58 21.81
CA GLY A 173 -20.04 -23.23 22.30
C GLY A 173 -19.26 -22.37 21.30
N ALA A 174 -19.29 -22.69 20.01
CA ALA A 174 -18.69 -21.91 18.94
C ALA A 174 -19.68 -21.70 17.79
N LEU A 175 -19.42 -20.70 16.95
CA LEU A 175 -20.11 -20.45 15.69
C LEU A 175 -19.14 -20.74 14.54
N GLU A 176 -19.52 -21.68 13.66
CA GLU A 176 -18.83 -21.92 12.39
C GLU A 176 -19.64 -21.29 11.26
N VAL A 177 -18.99 -20.49 10.43
CA VAL A 177 -19.57 -19.94 9.19
C VAL A 177 -18.74 -20.40 8.00
N SER A 178 -19.40 -20.88 6.95
CA SER A 178 -18.71 -21.42 5.78
C SER A 178 -19.39 -21.06 4.47
N LYS A 179 -18.59 -20.84 3.44
CA LYS A 179 -19.01 -20.62 2.05
C LYS A 179 -17.84 -20.93 1.11
N ASP A 180 -18.10 -21.59 -0.02
CA ASP A 180 -17.13 -21.86 -1.09
C ASP A 180 -15.79 -22.46 -0.62
N GLY A 181 -15.83 -23.36 0.37
CA GLY A 181 -14.63 -24.01 0.94
C GLY A 181 -13.83 -23.14 1.93
N CYS A 182 -14.22 -21.88 2.12
CA CYS A 182 -13.73 -21.01 3.19
C CYS A 182 -14.54 -21.23 4.48
N ARG A 183 -13.84 -21.25 5.63
CA ARG A 183 -14.46 -21.42 6.96
C ARG A 183 -13.93 -20.39 7.96
N LEU A 184 -14.86 -19.80 8.69
CA LEU A 184 -14.64 -18.86 9.79
C LEU A 184 -15.18 -19.48 11.09
N LEU A 185 -14.35 -19.56 12.12
CA LEU A 185 -14.73 -20.08 13.43
C LEU A 185 -14.68 -18.97 14.47
N LEU A 186 -15.80 -18.73 15.14
CA LEU A 186 -15.91 -17.79 16.26
C LEU A 186 -16.05 -18.58 17.55
N SER A 187 -15.12 -18.40 18.47
CA SER A 187 -15.08 -19.09 19.76
C SER A 187 -14.59 -18.14 20.86
N GLY A 188 -14.73 -18.50 22.14
CA GLY A 188 -14.33 -17.61 23.23
C GLY A 188 -13.95 -18.36 24.49
N SER A 189 -13.34 -17.64 25.44
CA SER A 189 -12.84 -18.21 26.70
C SER A 189 -13.94 -18.72 27.64
N LYS A 190 -15.13 -18.09 27.60
CA LYS A 190 -16.31 -18.48 28.39
C LYS A 190 -17.60 -18.17 27.61
N VAL A 191 -17.84 -18.93 26.55
CA VAL A 191 -19.07 -18.81 25.76
C VAL A 191 -20.24 -19.38 26.56
N ARG A 192 -21.22 -18.53 26.88
CA ARG A 192 -22.43 -18.92 27.61
C ARG A 192 -23.49 -19.49 26.69
N ARG A 193 -23.65 -18.85 25.53
CA ARG A 193 -24.69 -19.17 24.57
C ARG A 193 -24.27 -18.74 23.17
N VAL A 194 -24.59 -19.56 22.18
CA VAL A 194 -24.60 -19.18 20.77
C VAL A 194 -26.03 -19.41 20.27
N SER A 195 -26.76 -18.34 20.04
CA SER A 195 -28.14 -18.39 19.55
C SER A 195 -28.14 -18.09 18.06
N PRO A 196 -28.63 -19.00 17.19
CA PRO A 196 -28.84 -18.69 15.78
C PRO A 196 -29.73 -17.44 15.64
N SER A 197 -29.16 -16.38 15.04
CA SER A 197 -29.84 -15.15 14.67
C SER A 197 -29.47 -14.93 13.22
N PHE A 198 -30.33 -15.44 12.33
CA PHE A 198 -30.09 -15.39 10.90
C PHE A 198 -30.81 -14.18 10.33
N GLY A 199 -30.05 -13.14 10.07
CA GLY A 199 -30.54 -11.90 9.49
C GLY A 199 -29.69 -11.47 8.31
N GLU A 200 -30.22 -10.53 7.55
CA GLU A 200 -29.47 -9.81 6.53
C GLU A 200 -29.46 -8.33 6.90
N ARG A 201 -28.32 -7.67 6.74
CA ARG A 201 -28.16 -6.27 7.10
C ARG A 201 -27.51 -5.50 5.96
N HIS A 202 -28.15 -4.41 5.55
CA HIS A 202 -27.53 -3.43 4.68
C HIS A 202 -26.51 -2.62 5.47
N TRP A 203 -25.28 -2.60 4.99
CA TRP A 203 -24.25 -1.67 5.44
C TRP A 203 -23.95 -0.67 4.33
N PHE A 204 -23.76 0.60 4.69
CA PHE A 204 -23.37 1.65 3.74
C PHE A 204 -21.92 2.08 4.02
N TYR A 205 -21.06 1.87 3.03
CA TYR A 205 -19.64 2.23 3.06
C TYR A 205 -19.47 3.57 2.36
N LYS A 206 -19.26 4.64 3.14
CA LYS A 206 -19.23 6.01 2.61
C LYS A 206 -18.12 6.28 1.59
N LEU A 207 -17.04 5.51 1.62
CA LEU A 207 -15.92 5.62 0.67
C LEU A 207 -16.00 4.58 -0.46
N GLY A 208 -16.93 3.62 -0.38
CA GLY A 208 -17.11 2.56 -1.38
C GLY A 208 -15.80 1.83 -1.70
N SER A 209 -15.40 1.90 -2.97
CA SER A 209 -14.11 1.41 -3.50
C SER A 209 -13.09 2.53 -3.79
N GLY A 210 -13.29 3.72 -3.22
CA GLY A 210 -12.38 4.86 -3.34
C GLY A 210 -12.52 5.69 -4.61
N ASN A 211 -13.61 5.49 -5.37
CA ASN A 211 -13.97 6.32 -6.53
C ASN A 211 -14.75 7.56 -6.09
N ARG A 212 -14.73 8.62 -6.91
CA ARG A 212 -15.39 9.89 -6.61
C ARG A 212 -16.14 10.42 -7.82
N GLU A 213 -17.15 11.23 -7.56
CA GLU A 213 -17.90 11.92 -8.61
C GLU A 213 -17.95 13.42 -8.35
N ARG A 214 -17.95 14.21 -9.42
CA ARG A 214 -18.21 15.64 -9.33
C ARG A 214 -19.69 15.86 -9.08
N CYS A 215 -20.01 16.53 -7.99
CA CYS A 215 -21.36 16.91 -7.63
C CYS A 215 -21.76 18.23 -8.32
N ALA A 216 -23.06 18.52 -8.35
CA ALA A 216 -23.61 19.73 -8.95
C ALA A 216 -23.09 21.04 -8.32
N ASP A 217 -22.63 20.97 -7.07
CA ASP A 217 -22.03 22.09 -6.34
C ASP A 217 -20.53 22.27 -6.61
N GLY A 218 -19.96 21.50 -7.54
CA GLY A 218 -18.56 21.59 -7.97
C GLY A 218 -17.57 20.81 -7.10
N PHE A 219 -18.00 20.28 -5.96
CA PHE A 219 -17.15 19.44 -5.10
C PHE A 219 -17.13 17.99 -5.58
N ALA A 220 -15.99 17.31 -5.42
CA ALA A 220 -15.95 15.87 -5.62
C ALA A 220 -16.29 15.14 -4.30
N ARG A 221 -17.10 14.10 -4.37
CA ARG A 221 -17.46 13.27 -3.21
C ARG A 221 -17.25 11.80 -3.52
N PHE A 222 -16.98 11.00 -2.49
CA PHE A 222 -16.86 9.56 -2.66
C PHE A 222 -18.19 8.96 -3.09
N VAL A 223 -18.12 8.01 -4.01
CA VAL A 223 -19.26 7.20 -4.41
C VAL A 223 -19.40 6.07 -3.40
N GLY A 224 -20.37 6.21 -2.49
CA GLY A 224 -20.64 5.20 -1.47
C GLY A 224 -21.21 3.91 -2.06
N GLU A 225 -20.98 2.79 -1.36
CA GLU A 225 -21.50 1.48 -1.73
C GLU A 225 -22.39 0.92 -0.61
N SER A 226 -23.48 0.25 -0.96
CA SER A 226 -24.23 -0.56 0.01
C SER A 226 -24.03 -2.05 -0.27
N ARG A 227 -23.79 -2.84 0.77
CA ARG A 227 -23.72 -4.31 0.67
C ARG A 227 -24.61 -4.97 1.70
N LEU A 228 -25.13 -6.13 1.31
CA LEU A 228 -25.95 -6.98 2.16
C LEU A 228 -25.05 -7.99 2.87
N LEU A 229 -25.00 -7.90 4.20
CA LEU A 229 -24.16 -8.71 5.08
C LEU A 229 -24.99 -9.77 5.80
N ARG A 230 -24.36 -10.88 6.18
CA ARG A 230 -25.00 -11.93 6.98
C ARG A 230 -24.81 -11.66 8.47
N GLU A 231 -25.90 -11.46 9.21
CA GLU A 231 -25.88 -11.62 10.67
C GLU A 231 -25.93 -13.13 10.96
N ALA A 232 -24.86 -13.65 11.56
CA ALA A 232 -24.66 -15.10 11.63
C ALA A 232 -25.25 -15.75 12.89
N ALA A 233 -25.14 -15.09 14.03
CA ALA A 233 -25.68 -15.52 15.33
C ALA A 233 -25.59 -14.40 16.38
N GLU A 234 -26.19 -14.63 17.54
CA GLU A 234 -25.81 -13.95 18.78
C GLU A 234 -24.86 -14.83 19.60
N VAL A 235 -23.68 -14.29 19.92
CA VAL A 235 -22.67 -14.95 20.76
C VAL A 235 -22.60 -14.23 22.10
N GLU A 236 -22.94 -14.91 23.19
CA GLU A 236 -22.86 -14.36 24.55
C GLU A 236 -21.61 -14.88 25.27
N LEU A 237 -20.74 -13.96 25.68
CA LEU A 237 -19.50 -14.23 26.41
C LEU A 237 -19.61 -13.77 27.87
N GLY A 238 -19.27 -14.65 28.79
CA GLY A 238 -19.09 -14.28 30.19
C GLY A 238 -17.68 -13.74 30.45
N PHE A 239 -17.54 -12.90 31.47
CA PHE A 239 -16.23 -12.50 31.98
C PHE A 239 -15.57 -13.65 32.77
N SER A 240 -14.27 -13.85 32.53
CA SER A 240 -13.39 -14.77 33.24
C SER A 240 -12.09 -14.05 33.56
N GLY A 241 -11.68 -14.01 34.83
CA GLY A 241 -10.49 -13.23 35.25
C GLY A 241 -10.59 -11.74 34.89
N GLY A 242 -11.80 -11.16 34.94
CA GLY A 242 -12.05 -9.75 34.62
C GLY A 242 -12.20 -9.44 33.13
N ARG A 243 -12.11 -10.44 32.23
CA ARG A 243 -12.12 -10.20 30.77
C ARG A 243 -13.04 -11.17 30.03
N ALA A 244 -13.59 -10.73 28.90
CA ALA A 244 -14.24 -11.60 27.92
C ALA A 244 -13.42 -11.61 26.63
N VAL A 245 -13.17 -12.78 26.05
CA VAL A 245 -12.32 -12.90 24.85
C VAL A 245 -13.06 -13.67 23.76
N LEU A 246 -13.12 -13.07 22.57
CA LEU A 246 -13.56 -13.68 21.32
C LEU A 246 -12.35 -13.96 20.43
N TRP A 247 -12.35 -15.11 19.79
CA TRP A 247 -11.41 -15.52 18.76
C TRP A 247 -12.16 -15.76 17.45
N VAL A 248 -11.72 -15.11 16.39
CA VAL A 248 -12.20 -15.32 15.03
C VAL A 248 -11.07 -15.95 14.21
N SER A 249 -11.15 -17.25 13.95
CA SER A 249 -10.11 -18.01 13.27
C SER A 249 -10.52 -18.42 11.86
N VAL A 250 -9.56 -18.38 10.94
CA VAL A 250 -9.75 -18.71 9.52
C VAL A 250 -9.14 -20.07 9.21
N SER A 251 -9.82 -20.88 8.39
CA SER A 251 -9.26 -22.12 7.86
C SER A 251 -9.64 -22.36 6.40
N ALA A 252 -8.67 -22.90 5.64
CA ALA A 252 -8.85 -23.31 4.25
C ALA A 252 -9.06 -24.83 4.13
N GLY A 253 -10.12 -25.25 3.44
CA GLY A 253 -10.34 -26.63 3.01
C GLY A 253 -10.86 -27.62 4.06
N ASN A 254 -10.91 -28.91 3.69
CA ASN A 254 -11.51 -30.01 4.47
C ASN A 254 -10.62 -30.58 5.60
N ARG A 255 -9.53 -29.91 6.00
CA ARG A 255 -8.64 -30.44 7.06
C ARG A 255 -9.40 -30.52 8.38
N ARG A 256 -9.67 -31.76 8.83
CA ARG A 256 -10.33 -32.05 10.11
C ARG A 256 -9.54 -31.46 11.29
N LYS A 257 -10.32 -30.86 12.18
CA LYS A 257 -10.04 -30.40 13.55
C LYS A 257 -8.73 -30.95 14.16
N ARG A 258 -7.78 -30.06 14.39
CA ARG A 258 -7.11 -29.99 15.70
C ARG A 258 -7.66 -28.75 16.39
N SER A 259 -8.27 -28.97 17.56
CA SER A 259 -8.62 -27.92 18.50
C SER A 259 -7.40 -27.03 18.69
N CYS A 260 -7.56 -25.74 18.40
CA CYS A 260 -6.57 -24.76 18.82
C CYS A 260 -6.57 -24.83 20.35
N GLY A 261 -5.51 -25.35 20.96
CA GLY A 261 -5.22 -24.98 22.33
C GLY A 261 -5.17 -23.46 22.34
N VAL A 262 -6.04 -22.84 23.12
CA VAL A 262 -6.17 -21.38 23.20
C VAL A 262 -4.90 -20.86 23.86
N GLU A 263 -3.84 -20.63 23.07
CA GLU A 263 -2.67 -19.88 23.51
C GLU A 263 -3.12 -18.44 23.80
N LEU A 264 -2.87 -18.00 25.04
CA LEU A 264 -3.42 -16.78 25.61
C LEU A 264 -2.94 -15.54 24.81
N PRO A 265 -3.77 -14.49 24.66
CA PRO A 265 -3.39 -13.26 23.94
C PRO A 265 -2.06 -12.64 24.43
N PHE A 266 -1.73 -12.85 25.70
CA PHE A 266 -0.52 -12.35 26.35
C PHE A 266 0.79 -12.95 25.84
N GLU A 267 0.81 -14.26 25.56
CA GLU A 267 2.02 -14.91 25.06
C GLU A 267 2.34 -14.40 23.65
N TRP A 268 1.29 -14.22 22.85
CA TRP A 268 1.42 -13.63 21.53
C TRP A 268 1.85 -12.17 21.54
N GLU A 269 1.21 -11.34 22.36
CA GLU A 269 1.64 -9.94 22.51
C GLU A 269 3.12 -9.87 22.93
N ARG A 270 3.56 -10.74 23.83
CA ARG A 270 4.97 -10.83 24.22
C ARG A 270 5.86 -11.20 23.04
N LEU A 271 5.50 -12.20 22.22
CA LEU A 271 6.27 -12.60 21.04
C LEU A 271 6.32 -11.50 19.98
N GLU A 272 5.21 -10.81 19.73
CA GLU A 272 5.14 -9.65 18.84
C GLU A 272 6.05 -8.52 19.32
N LEU A 273 5.95 -8.14 20.60
CA LEU A 273 6.78 -7.11 21.19
C LEU A 273 8.27 -7.48 21.11
N LEU A 274 8.64 -8.73 21.39
CA LEU A 274 10.01 -9.20 21.24
C LEU A 274 10.50 -9.10 19.79
N ARG A 275 9.66 -9.45 18.82
CA ARG A 275 9.98 -9.32 17.39
C ARG A 275 10.17 -7.86 16.98
N LEU A 276 9.22 -7.00 17.31
CA LEU A 276 9.26 -5.57 16.97
C LEU A 276 10.43 -4.85 17.66
N SER A 277 10.74 -5.22 18.91
CA SER A 277 11.88 -4.66 19.64
C SER A 277 13.22 -5.01 18.98
N ARG A 278 13.34 -6.17 18.33
CA ARG A 278 14.54 -6.52 17.55
C ARG A 278 14.67 -5.64 16.31
N TYR A 279 13.56 -5.26 15.69
CA TYR A 279 13.55 -4.40 14.50
C TYR A 279 13.83 -2.93 14.82
N SER A 280 13.38 -2.43 15.97
CA SER A 280 13.63 -1.03 16.36
C SER A 280 15.04 -0.79 16.90
N LYS A 281 15.67 -1.79 17.53
CA LYS A 281 16.96 -1.64 18.22
C LYS A 281 18.07 -0.97 17.38
N PRO A 282 18.29 -1.32 16.10
CA PRO A 282 19.31 -0.67 15.29
C PRO A 282 19.07 0.84 15.14
N PHE A 283 17.82 1.27 15.08
CA PHE A 283 17.43 2.63 14.72
C PHE A 283 17.15 3.53 15.93
N GLN A 284 17.51 3.08 17.13
CA GLN A 284 17.31 3.85 18.35
C GLN A 284 17.85 5.29 18.29
N PRO A 285 19.08 5.54 17.80
CA PRO A 285 19.61 6.91 17.74
C PRO A 285 18.79 7.80 16.81
N ALA A 286 18.30 7.26 15.69
CA ALA A 286 17.47 8.02 14.76
C ALA A 286 16.12 8.43 15.39
N PHE A 287 15.54 7.59 16.26
CA PHE A 287 14.32 7.94 16.97
C PHE A 287 14.55 9.01 18.04
N GLU A 288 15.69 8.96 18.73
CA GLU A 288 16.10 9.99 19.69
C GLU A 288 16.36 11.34 18.98
N GLU A 289 17.04 11.31 17.82
CA GLU A 289 17.24 12.47 16.94
C GLU A 289 15.88 13.03 16.47
N ALA A 290 14.99 12.18 15.96
CA ALA A 290 13.65 12.59 15.52
C ALA A 290 12.84 13.22 16.66
N GLN A 291 12.94 12.66 17.88
CA GLN A 291 12.25 13.19 19.04
C GLN A 291 12.81 14.56 19.46
N SER A 292 14.13 14.72 19.41
CA SER A 292 14.81 15.99 19.70
C SER A 292 14.46 17.06 18.66
N LYS A 293 14.51 16.69 17.37
CA LYS A 293 14.34 17.61 16.24
C LYS A 293 12.88 17.95 15.93
N TRP A 294 12.00 16.95 15.96
CA TRP A 294 10.61 17.07 15.49
C TRP A 294 9.56 16.82 16.58
N GLY A 295 9.98 16.50 17.80
CA GLY A 295 9.10 16.20 18.92
C GLY A 295 8.59 14.75 18.96
N LYS A 296 8.02 14.39 20.11
CA LYS A 296 7.58 13.02 20.43
C LYS A 296 6.57 12.45 19.42
N ALA A 297 5.57 13.24 19.01
CA ALA A 297 4.53 12.77 18.11
C ALA A 297 5.09 12.33 16.74
N THR A 298 5.98 13.14 16.15
CA THR A 298 6.63 12.84 14.87
C THR A 298 7.56 11.63 14.99
N ALA A 299 8.31 11.53 16.09
CA ALA A 299 9.17 10.37 16.35
C ALA A 299 8.37 9.05 16.50
N VAL A 300 7.21 9.11 17.17
CA VAL A 300 6.27 7.97 17.26
C VAL A 300 5.73 7.60 15.88
N ALA A 301 5.37 8.59 15.06
CA ALA A 301 4.88 8.36 13.70
C ALA A 301 5.94 7.66 12.83
N LEU A 302 7.21 8.10 12.89
CA LEU A 302 8.33 7.45 12.20
C LEU A 302 8.58 6.04 12.72
N SER A 303 8.59 5.86 14.04
CA SER A 303 8.80 4.57 14.68
C SER A 303 7.72 3.55 14.28
N GLY A 304 6.45 3.96 14.33
CA GLY A 304 5.34 3.10 13.93
C GLY A 304 5.40 2.72 12.45
N ARG A 305 5.72 3.68 11.57
CA ARG A 305 5.94 3.41 10.14
C ARG A 305 7.02 2.35 9.92
N LEU A 306 8.17 2.48 10.57
CA LEU A 306 9.27 1.51 10.46
C LEU A 306 8.84 0.11 10.90
N LEU A 307 8.15 0.03 12.04
CA LEU A 307 7.67 -1.24 12.59
C LEU A 307 6.62 -1.89 11.69
N CYS A 308 5.81 -1.10 11.01
CA CYS A 308 4.84 -1.57 10.02
C CYS A 308 5.53 -2.02 8.71
N LEU A 309 6.45 -1.23 8.15
CA LEU A 309 7.15 -1.56 6.91
C LEU A 309 7.82 -2.94 6.93
N LEU A 310 8.57 -3.24 7.99
CA LEU A 310 9.44 -4.42 8.02
C LEU A 310 8.69 -5.76 8.04
N ASP A 311 7.45 -5.79 8.51
CA ASP A 311 6.83 -7.05 8.90
C ASP A 311 5.38 -7.22 8.42
N LYS A 312 4.77 -6.15 7.89
CA LYS A 312 3.33 -6.10 7.61
C LYS A 312 2.95 -6.24 6.14
N PHE A 313 3.93 -6.30 5.26
CA PHE A 313 3.77 -6.56 3.83
C PHE A 313 4.40 -7.90 3.49
N GLU A 314 3.58 -8.89 3.11
CA GLU A 314 4.05 -10.23 2.74
C GLU A 314 2.97 -10.97 1.93
N TRP A 315 3.36 -11.49 0.78
CA TRP A 315 2.58 -12.33 -0.12
C TRP A 315 3.52 -13.28 -0.88
N ASN A 316 3.38 -14.58 -0.66
CA ASN A 316 4.20 -15.60 -1.34
C ASN A 316 5.72 -15.31 -1.32
N GLY A 317 6.21 -14.76 -0.21
CA GLY A 317 7.63 -14.45 -0.03
C GLY A 317 8.09 -13.10 -0.58
N PHE A 318 7.20 -12.29 -1.17
CA PHE A 318 7.44 -10.91 -1.61
C PHE A 318 6.60 -9.92 -0.79
N PRO A 319 6.91 -8.62 -0.75
CA PRO A 319 5.97 -7.60 -0.28
C PRO A 319 4.73 -7.58 -1.19
N ASP A 320 3.53 -7.53 -0.60
CA ASP A 320 2.33 -7.16 -1.34
C ASP A 320 2.32 -5.66 -1.68
N ALA A 321 1.53 -5.27 -2.70
CA ALA A 321 1.45 -3.87 -3.13
C ALA A 321 0.77 -2.97 -2.09
N GLY A 322 -0.22 -3.49 -1.36
CA GLY A 322 -0.91 -2.72 -0.33
C GLY A 322 -2.04 -3.48 0.37
N ALA A 323 -2.90 -2.74 1.07
CA ALA A 323 -4.05 -3.32 1.77
C ALA A 323 -5.19 -3.72 0.83
N PHE A 324 -6.10 -4.52 1.37
CA PHE A 324 -7.40 -4.85 0.80
C PHE A 324 -7.27 -5.53 -0.56
N TRP A 325 -7.67 -4.83 -1.62
CA TRP A 325 -7.69 -5.33 -2.99
C TRP A 325 -6.31 -5.32 -3.68
N PHE A 326 -5.26 -4.86 -3.00
CA PHE A 326 -3.86 -4.92 -3.45
C PHE A 326 -3.00 -5.90 -2.64
N ARG A 327 -3.64 -6.85 -1.94
CA ARG A 327 -2.94 -7.90 -1.20
C ARG A 327 -2.46 -9.02 -2.13
N ASN A 328 -1.60 -8.65 -3.07
CA ASN A 328 -0.90 -9.50 -4.00
C ASN A 328 0.45 -8.88 -4.34
N ALA A 329 1.41 -9.70 -4.77
CA ALA A 329 2.72 -9.20 -5.15
C ALA A 329 2.65 -8.60 -6.56
N TRP A 330 2.85 -7.28 -6.62
CA TRP A 330 3.20 -6.54 -7.84
C TRP A 330 4.70 -6.25 -7.77
N PHE A 331 5.48 -6.77 -8.71
CA PHE A 331 6.94 -6.65 -8.66
C PHE A 331 7.39 -5.22 -8.84
N ARG A 332 6.66 -4.41 -9.62
CA ARG A 332 6.91 -2.96 -9.68
C ARG A 332 6.87 -2.35 -8.28
N ASP A 333 5.74 -2.47 -7.57
CA ASP A 333 5.55 -1.94 -6.22
C ASP A 333 6.56 -2.52 -5.22
N ALA A 334 6.73 -3.84 -5.25
CA ALA A 334 7.62 -4.57 -4.35
C ALA A 334 9.07 -4.13 -4.53
N PHE A 335 9.57 -4.04 -5.76
CA PHE A 335 10.97 -3.69 -6.01
C PHE A 335 11.23 -2.20 -5.99
N GLU A 336 10.23 -1.36 -6.25
CA GLU A 336 10.29 0.07 -5.97
C GLU A 336 10.49 0.32 -4.47
N GLY A 337 9.56 -0.18 -3.64
CA GLY A 337 9.63 -0.01 -2.18
C GLY A 337 10.86 -0.68 -1.56
N LEU A 338 11.28 -1.83 -2.08
CA LEU A 338 12.49 -2.54 -1.64
C LEU A 338 13.76 -1.76 -2.00
N ASN A 339 13.85 -1.18 -3.19
CA ASN A 339 15.02 -0.40 -3.61
C ASN A 339 15.20 0.86 -2.75
N VAL A 340 14.10 1.52 -2.39
CA VAL A 340 14.10 2.71 -1.53
C VAL A 340 14.45 2.35 -0.08
N ASN A 341 14.06 1.16 0.40
CA ASN A 341 14.28 0.71 1.78
C ASN A 341 15.35 -0.39 1.90
N PHE A 342 16.26 -0.49 0.94
CA PHE A 342 17.12 -1.65 0.75
C PHE A 342 17.99 -1.98 1.97
N ASP A 343 18.70 -0.99 2.52
CA ASP A 343 19.59 -1.18 3.66
C ASP A 343 18.82 -1.52 4.93
N LEU A 344 17.61 -0.97 5.10
CA LEU A 344 16.74 -1.32 6.21
C LEU A 344 16.32 -2.80 6.15
N TYR A 345 15.94 -3.32 4.98
CA TYR A 345 15.70 -4.75 4.80
C TYR A 345 16.97 -5.59 4.97
N TYR A 346 18.12 -5.11 4.48
CA TYR A 346 19.39 -5.81 4.63
C TYR A 346 19.80 -5.94 6.11
N THR A 347 19.57 -4.90 6.92
CA THR A 347 19.88 -4.90 8.35
C THR A 347 18.92 -5.78 9.17
N CYS A 348 17.62 -5.72 8.90
CA CYS A 348 16.62 -6.37 9.74
C CYS A 348 16.12 -7.73 9.21
N ARG A 349 16.18 -7.94 7.89
CA ARG A 349 15.58 -9.09 7.19
C ARG A 349 16.49 -9.65 6.09
N LYS A 350 17.82 -9.61 6.26
CA LYS A 350 18.83 -10.05 5.27
C LYS A 350 18.50 -11.35 4.52
N ARG A 351 18.10 -12.40 5.23
CA ARG A 351 17.75 -13.70 4.63
C ARG A 351 16.50 -13.61 3.75
N ALA A 352 15.46 -12.92 4.21
CA ALA A 352 14.25 -12.73 3.44
C ALA A 352 14.52 -11.88 2.19
N LEU A 353 15.31 -10.79 2.33
CA LEU A 353 15.75 -9.97 1.20
C LEU A 353 16.50 -10.79 0.15
N SER A 354 17.44 -11.64 0.58
CA SER A 354 18.21 -12.50 -0.33
C SER A 354 17.31 -13.45 -1.11
N ASN A 355 16.33 -14.07 -0.42
CA ASN A 355 15.36 -14.97 -1.05
C ASN A 355 14.44 -14.23 -2.03
N MET A 356 13.95 -13.04 -1.67
CA MET A 356 13.10 -12.21 -2.54
C MET A 356 13.81 -11.91 -3.86
N VAL A 357 15.02 -11.37 -3.78
CA VAL A 357 15.81 -10.95 -4.94
C VAL A 357 16.15 -12.15 -5.84
N PHE A 358 16.60 -13.25 -5.25
CA PHE A 358 16.92 -14.48 -5.99
C PHE A 358 15.68 -15.07 -6.69
N ASN A 359 14.56 -15.18 -5.97
CA ASN A 359 13.33 -15.76 -6.52
C ASN A 359 12.74 -14.87 -7.62
N ALA A 360 12.75 -13.54 -7.47
CA ALA A 360 12.24 -12.65 -8.52
C ALA A 360 13.02 -12.78 -9.82
N LEU A 361 14.35 -12.78 -9.75
CA LEU A 361 15.20 -12.94 -10.93
C LEU A 361 15.00 -14.32 -11.59
N SER A 362 14.67 -15.36 -10.82
CA SER A 362 14.41 -16.70 -11.36
C SER A 362 13.11 -16.82 -12.15
N LEU A 363 12.23 -15.82 -12.06
CA LEU A 363 10.96 -15.78 -12.79
C LEU A 363 11.07 -15.04 -14.13
N GLU A 364 12.27 -14.61 -14.52
CA GLU A 364 12.50 -13.96 -15.80
C GLU A 364 12.12 -14.87 -16.97
N LYS A 365 11.41 -14.30 -17.93
CA LYS A 365 11.02 -14.93 -19.19
C LYS A 365 11.04 -13.90 -20.30
N ASN A 366 11.77 -14.20 -21.38
CA ASN A 366 11.88 -13.34 -22.58
C ASN A 366 12.36 -11.91 -22.29
N GLY A 367 13.26 -11.75 -21.33
CA GLY A 367 13.82 -10.48 -20.90
C GLY A 367 12.96 -9.70 -19.93
N LEU A 368 11.89 -10.29 -19.38
CA LEU A 368 10.99 -9.64 -18.43
C LEU A 368 10.73 -10.51 -17.20
N VAL A 369 10.64 -9.87 -16.03
CA VAL A 369 10.04 -10.47 -14.83
C VAL A 369 8.53 -10.21 -14.82
N PRO A 370 7.72 -11.02 -14.12
CA PRO A 370 6.30 -10.74 -14.03
C PRO A 370 6.06 -9.43 -13.28
N ASN A 371 5.18 -8.58 -13.80
CA ASN A 371 4.68 -7.41 -13.09
C ASN A 371 3.78 -7.81 -11.91
N LYS A 372 2.93 -8.80 -12.11
CA LYS A 372 1.87 -9.18 -11.17
C LYS A 372 1.82 -10.69 -11.04
N THR A 373 1.79 -11.17 -9.81
CA THR A 373 1.55 -12.59 -9.50
C THR A 373 0.07 -12.95 -9.71
N ALA A 374 -0.23 -14.24 -9.88
CA ALA A 374 -1.60 -14.72 -10.07
C ALA A 374 -2.51 -14.32 -8.90
N GLU A 375 -3.71 -13.78 -9.17
CA GLU A 375 -4.67 -13.39 -8.13
C GLU A 375 -5.56 -14.56 -7.72
N LYS A 376 -5.92 -15.40 -8.68
CA LYS A 376 -6.69 -16.62 -8.47
C LYS A 376 -5.89 -17.85 -8.84
N ASN A 377 -6.28 -18.98 -8.25
CA ASN A 377 -5.75 -20.27 -8.67
C ASN A 377 -6.01 -20.51 -10.16
N GLY A 378 -4.95 -20.84 -10.90
CA GLY A 378 -5.01 -21.11 -12.33
C GLY A 378 -4.78 -19.90 -13.25
N GLU A 379 -4.64 -18.69 -12.69
CA GLU A 379 -4.23 -17.52 -13.48
C GLU A 379 -2.71 -17.51 -13.73
N ALA A 380 -2.30 -16.96 -14.87
CA ALA A 380 -0.90 -16.79 -15.21
C ALA A 380 -0.38 -15.42 -14.69
N PRO A 381 0.90 -15.32 -14.28
CA PRO A 381 1.53 -14.04 -14.02
C PRO A 381 1.53 -13.13 -15.25
N SER A 382 1.44 -11.81 -15.03
CA SER A 382 1.44 -10.81 -16.11
C SER A 382 2.85 -10.31 -16.41
N PHE A 383 3.26 -10.27 -17.67
CA PHE A 383 4.57 -9.76 -18.13
C PHE A 383 4.41 -8.48 -18.97
N ASN A 384 3.87 -7.43 -18.36
CA ASN A 384 3.50 -6.17 -19.02
C ASN A 384 4.20 -4.95 -18.41
N SER A 385 5.42 -5.11 -17.91
CA SER A 385 6.10 -4.08 -17.12
C SER A 385 7.62 -4.12 -17.33
N LEU A 386 8.13 -3.05 -17.93
CA LEU A 386 9.58 -2.88 -18.16
C LEU A 386 10.27 -2.40 -16.87
N ASP A 387 9.67 -1.45 -16.15
CA ASP A 387 10.25 -0.92 -14.93
C ASP A 387 10.38 -1.97 -13.81
N ALA A 388 9.41 -2.88 -13.66
CA ALA A 388 9.54 -4.01 -12.71
C ALA A 388 10.83 -4.82 -12.93
N THR A 389 11.16 -5.12 -14.18
CA THR A 389 12.37 -5.88 -14.56
C THR A 389 13.64 -5.14 -14.16
N LEU A 390 13.71 -3.85 -14.50
CA LEU A 390 14.88 -3.02 -14.21
C LEU A 390 15.06 -2.80 -12.70
N LEU A 391 13.96 -2.62 -11.95
CA LEU A 391 13.97 -2.51 -10.50
C LEU A 391 14.47 -3.80 -9.82
N VAL A 392 14.09 -4.97 -10.33
CA VAL A 392 14.63 -6.26 -9.85
C VAL A 392 16.14 -6.33 -10.05
N TYR A 393 16.64 -5.99 -11.24
CA TYR A 393 18.09 -6.01 -11.49
C TYR A 393 18.86 -5.07 -10.57
N LEU A 394 18.37 -3.85 -10.34
CA LEU A 394 18.99 -2.91 -9.41
C LEU A 394 19.02 -3.47 -7.97
N ALA A 395 17.96 -4.15 -7.52
CA ALA A 395 17.96 -4.78 -6.20
C ALA A 395 18.95 -5.95 -6.12
N VAL A 396 19.12 -6.73 -7.20
CA VAL A 396 20.14 -7.80 -7.30
C VAL A 396 21.54 -7.21 -7.16
N ILE A 397 21.84 -6.14 -7.90
CA ILE A 397 23.15 -5.49 -7.88
C ILE A 397 23.45 -4.89 -6.49
N LYS A 398 22.49 -4.20 -5.88
CA LYS A 398 22.62 -3.70 -4.49
C LYS A 398 22.95 -4.82 -3.51
N LEU A 399 22.35 -6.01 -3.67
CA LEU A 399 22.65 -7.16 -2.82
C LEU A 399 24.06 -7.70 -3.03
N LEU A 400 24.49 -7.82 -4.30
CA LEU A 400 25.84 -8.29 -4.65
C LEU A 400 26.94 -7.34 -4.16
N ARG A 401 26.68 -6.02 -4.15
CA ARG A 401 27.60 -5.03 -3.56
C ARG A 401 27.79 -5.22 -2.05
N LYS A 402 26.76 -5.70 -1.33
CA LYS A 402 26.81 -5.94 0.12
C LYS A 402 27.30 -7.33 0.51
N LYS A 403 27.24 -8.30 -0.41
CA LYS A 403 27.59 -9.70 -0.17
C LYS A 403 28.10 -10.36 -1.44
N ARG A 404 29.25 -11.03 -1.35
CA ARG A 404 29.72 -11.93 -2.40
C ARG A 404 28.81 -13.15 -2.52
N ASP A 405 28.10 -13.28 -3.63
CA ASP A 405 27.24 -14.42 -3.95
C ASP A 405 27.46 -14.84 -5.42
N ARG A 406 28.28 -15.88 -5.63
CA ARG A 406 28.69 -16.30 -6.98
C ARG A 406 27.53 -16.85 -7.81
N VAL A 407 26.56 -17.50 -7.16
CA VAL A 407 25.40 -18.09 -7.85
C VAL A 407 24.50 -16.96 -8.36
N LEU A 408 24.18 -16.01 -7.49
CA LEU A 408 23.38 -14.85 -7.87
C LEU A 408 24.10 -13.98 -8.92
N LEU A 409 25.41 -13.80 -8.81
CA LEU A 409 26.20 -13.07 -9.82
C LEU A 409 26.12 -13.75 -11.19
N LYS A 410 26.27 -15.07 -11.25
CA LYS A 410 26.13 -15.81 -12.50
C LYS A 410 24.73 -15.62 -13.10
N GLN A 411 23.70 -15.77 -12.27
CA GLN A 411 22.30 -15.59 -12.69
C GLN A 411 22.03 -14.18 -13.20
N LEU A 412 22.59 -13.15 -12.56
CA LEU A 412 22.52 -11.76 -13.01
C LEU A 412 23.10 -11.62 -14.42
N ARG A 413 24.31 -12.12 -14.66
CA ARG A 413 24.97 -12.04 -15.97
C ARG A 413 24.18 -12.75 -17.06
N ASP A 414 23.79 -14.00 -16.79
CA ASP A 414 23.03 -14.83 -17.73
C ASP A 414 21.70 -14.15 -18.10
N SER A 415 20.99 -13.63 -17.10
CA SER A 415 19.70 -12.94 -17.31
C SER A 415 19.89 -11.58 -18.00
N ALA A 416 20.90 -10.78 -17.64
CA ALA A 416 21.18 -9.51 -18.28
C ALA A 416 21.47 -9.67 -19.78
N ARG A 417 22.31 -10.65 -20.15
CA ARG A 417 22.61 -10.99 -21.55
C ARG A 417 21.35 -11.42 -22.31
N SER A 418 20.53 -12.28 -21.70
CA SER A 418 19.24 -12.70 -22.27
C SER A 418 18.30 -11.53 -22.51
N THR A 419 18.24 -10.58 -21.56
CA THR A 419 17.41 -9.38 -21.63
C THR A 419 17.89 -8.43 -22.72
N ILE A 420 19.18 -8.10 -22.78
CA ILE A 420 19.77 -7.25 -23.84
C ILE A 420 19.47 -7.85 -25.22
N ALA A 421 19.74 -9.15 -25.40
CA ALA A 421 19.46 -9.84 -26.67
C ALA A 421 17.97 -9.86 -27.01
N SER A 422 17.09 -10.00 -26.01
CA SER A 422 15.64 -9.97 -26.20
C SER A 422 15.15 -8.59 -26.65
N PHE A 423 15.68 -7.52 -26.05
CA PHE A 423 15.34 -6.14 -26.42
C PHE A 423 15.92 -5.77 -27.79
N ALA A 424 17.15 -6.19 -28.10
CA ALA A 424 17.72 -6.02 -29.45
C ALA A 424 16.87 -6.72 -30.53
N GLY A 425 16.29 -7.88 -30.19
CA GLY A 425 15.41 -8.64 -31.07
C GLY A 425 13.94 -8.19 -31.09
N GLY A 426 13.56 -7.12 -30.37
CA GLY A 426 12.17 -6.63 -30.35
C GLY A 426 11.18 -7.52 -29.57
N LYS A 427 11.65 -8.41 -28.70
CA LYS A 427 10.79 -9.37 -27.99
C LYS A 427 9.97 -8.69 -26.88
N ALA A 428 8.85 -9.32 -26.53
CA ALA A 428 7.91 -8.82 -25.51
C ALA A 428 7.40 -7.38 -25.75
N GLY A 429 7.44 -6.91 -27.00
CA GLY A 429 7.05 -5.55 -27.34
C GLY A 429 8.07 -4.49 -26.91
N ILE A 430 9.32 -4.85 -26.63
CA ILE A 430 10.38 -3.91 -26.26
C ILE A 430 11.49 -3.99 -27.30
N LEU A 431 11.93 -2.84 -27.79
CA LEU A 431 12.99 -2.73 -28.79
C LEU A 431 14.10 -1.81 -28.28
N LEU A 432 15.32 -2.32 -28.22
CA LEU A 432 16.53 -1.51 -28.09
C LEU A 432 16.85 -0.89 -29.44
N ASP A 433 16.84 0.44 -29.53
CA ASP A 433 17.10 1.14 -30.77
C ASP A 433 18.57 1.55 -30.94
N GLU A 434 18.86 2.17 -32.09
CA GLU A 434 20.20 2.63 -32.45
C GLU A 434 20.79 3.70 -31.52
N ARG A 435 19.95 4.39 -30.74
CA ARG A 435 20.38 5.37 -29.71
C ARG A 435 20.68 4.70 -28.38
N GLY A 436 20.52 3.38 -28.30
CA GLY A 436 20.59 2.60 -27.07
C GLY A 436 19.34 2.73 -26.18
N LEU A 437 18.32 3.46 -26.63
CA LEU A 437 17.10 3.68 -25.85
C LEU A 437 16.10 2.54 -26.06
N LEU A 438 15.29 2.29 -25.03
CA LEU A 438 14.23 1.28 -25.06
C LEU A 438 12.91 1.90 -25.51
N LYS A 439 12.39 1.38 -26.61
CA LYS A 439 11.05 1.62 -27.15
C LYS A 439 10.09 0.54 -26.64
N CYS A 440 8.90 0.91 -26.16
CA CYS A 440 7.90 0.00 -25.61
C CYS A 440 6.47 0.61 -25.68
N PRO A 441 5.42 -0.14 -25.29
CA PRO A 441 4.08 0.42 -25.15
C PRO A 441 4.01 1.49 -24.06
N ALA A 442 3.15 2.48 -24.24
CA ALA A 442 3.05 3.60 -23.31
C ALA A 442 2.49 3.22 -21.91
N ASN A 443 2.10 1.98 -21.64
CA ASN A 443 1.68 1.51 -20.31
C ASN A 443 2.70 0.54 -19.64
N PHE A 444 3.93 0.42 -20.17
CA PHE A 444 4.94 -0.49 -19.61
C PHE A 444 5.76 0.09 -18.44
N GLY A 445 5.51 1.35 -18.07
CA GLY A 445 6.03 1.96 -16.84
C GLY A 445 4.92 2.11 -15.80
N TRP A 446 5.25 2.64 -14.63
CA TRP A 446 4.30 2.81 -13.53
C TRP A 446 3.08 3.67 -13.88
N MET A 447 3.21 4.63 -14.78
CA MET A 447 2.10 5.43 -15.31
C MET A 447 1.30 4.65 -16.37
N ASP A 448 0.58 3.63 -15.93
CA ASP A 448 -0.09 2.64 -16.79
C ASP A 448 -1.62 2.83 -16.90
N SER A 449 -2.15 3.97 -16.45
CA SER A 449 -3.59 4.24 -16.56
C SER A 449 -4.02 4.38 -18.02
N MET A 450 -5.22 3.91 -18.30
CA MET A 450 -5.85 3.95 -19.61
C MET A 450 -6.91 5.05 -19.65
N ARG A 451 -7.12 5.64 -20.82
CA ARG A 451 -8.25 6.55 -21.07
C ARG A 451 -9.04 6.10 -22.27
N SER A 452 -10.30 6.50 -22.31
CA SER A 452 -11.25 6.22 -23.38
C SER A 452 -11.69 7.53 -24.04
N VAL A 453 -11.68 7.58 -25.37
CA VAL A 453 -12.18 8.73 -26.16
C VAL A 453 -13.19 8.21 -27.18
N ASP A 454 -14.30 8.93 -27.37
CA ASP A 454 -15.27 8.59 -28.42
C ASP A 454 -14.67 8.80 -29.82
N ALA A 455 -14.83 7.80 -30.66
CA ALA A 455 -14.37 7.76 -32.04
C ALA A 455 -15.48 7.11 -32.87
N GLY A 456 -16.35 7.95 -33.43
CA GLY A 456 -17.45 7.52 -34.30
C GLY A 456 -18.52 6.69 -33.58
N GLY A 457 -18.84 7.00 -32.32
CA GLY A 457 -19.82 6.26 -31.51
C GLY A 457 -19.27 4.98 -30.88
N SER A 458 -17.94 4.80 -30.90
CA SER A 458 -17.22 3.70 -30.25
C SER A 458 -16.03 4.23 -29.46
N ALA A 459 -15.67 3.55 -28.38
CA ALA A 459 -14.58 3.96 -27.50
C ALA A 459 -13.20 3.49 -27.99
N ALA A 460 -12.30 4.43 -28.28
CA ALA A 460 -10.88 4.16 -28.44
C ALA A 460 -10.18 4.21 -27.07
N VAL A 461 -9.61 3.08 -26.64
CA VAL A 461 -8.91 2.94 -25.35
C VAL A 461 -7.39 2.84 -25.56
N PHE A 462 -6.63 3.67 -24.84
CA PHE A 462 -5.17 3.76 -24.94
C PHE A 462 -4.55 4.43 -23.69
N PRO A 463 -3.21 4.34 -23.48
CA PRO A 463 -2.59 4.86 -22.28
C PRO A 463 -2.73 6.40 -22.14
N SER A 464 -3.00 6.85 -20.92
CA SER A 464 -3.35 8.25 -20.60
C SER A 464 -2.21 9.24 -20.84
N ARG A 465 -0.96 8.77 -20.84
CA ARG A 465 0.24 9.59 -21.06
C ARG A 465 0.69 9.71 -22.51
N VAL A 466 0.00 9.04 -23.45
CA VAL A 466 0.27 9.22 -24.88
C VAL A 466 0.15 10.70 -25.25
N PRO A 467 1.15 11.30 -25.94
CA PRO A 467 1.10 12.72 -26.32
C PRO A 467 -0.17 13.06 -27.10
N LYS A 468 -0.77 14.23 -26.81
CA LYS A 468 -2.03 14.66 -27.45
C LYS A 468 -1.94 14.70 -28.97
N GLU A 469 -0.81 15.15 -29.51
CA GLU A 469 -0.58 15.21 -30.95
C GLU A 469 -0.58 13.81 -31.60
N CYS A 470 -0.02 12.79 -30.94
CA CYS A 470 -0.11 11.41 -31.44
C CYS A 470 -1.55 10.91 -31.52
N VAL A 471 -2.40 11.31 -30.56
CA VAL A 471 -3.84 11.01 -30.60
C VAL A 471 -4.48 11.71 -31.79
N SER A 472 -4.28 13.01 -31.96
CA SER A 472 -4.82 13.78 -33.08
C SER A 472 -4.43 13.17 -34.44
N ASN A 473 -3.16 12.76 -34.57
CA ASN A 473 -2.66 12.13 -35.80
C ASN A 473 -3.34 10.79 -36.07
N ALA A 474 -3.53 9.94 -35.05
CA ALA A 474 -4.25 8.68 -35.20
C ALA A 474 -5.73 8.88 -35.61
N PHE A 475 -6.39 9.91 -35.05
CA PHE A 475 -7.77 10.23 -35.45
C PHE A 475 -7.85 10.71 -36.91
N ALA A 476 -6.90 11.55 -37.34
CA ALA A 476 -6.81 12.02 -38.71
C ALA A 476 -6.53 10.88 -39.70
N GLU A 477 -5.66 9.93 -39.33
CA GLU A 477 -5.29 8.78 -40.17
C GLU A 477 -6.43 7.75 -40.29
N PHE A 478 -7.11 7.44 -39.20
CA PHE A 478 -8.07 6.33 -39.14
C PHE A 478 -9.54 6.75 -39.21
N GLY A 479 -9.83 8.03 -39.42
CA GLY A 479 -11.18 8.54 -39.69
C GLY A 479 -12.21 8.19 -38.60
N GLY A 480 -11.79 8.17 -37.34
CA GLY A 480 -12.64 7.80 -36.20
C GLY A 480 -12.84 6.29 -35.99
N ASN A 481 -12.10 5.41 -36.66
CA ASN A 481 -12.14 3.98 -36.36
C ASN A 481 -11.47 3.67 -35.01
N ALA A 482 -12.29 3.51 -33.96
CA ALA A 482 -11.84 3.28 -32.59
C ALA A 482 -10.83 2.14 -32.44
N ALA A 483 -11.06 1.00 -33.11
CA ALA A 483 -10.20 -0.17 -33.00
C ALA A 483 -8.80 0.08 -33.59
N LYS A 484 -8.72 0.72 -34.77
CA LYS A 484 -7.43 1.06 -35.39
C LYS A 484 -6.66 2.09 -34.56
N ILE A 485 -7.36 3.10 -34.02
CA ILE A 485 -6.77 4.10 -33.13
C ILE A 485 -6.19 3.42 -31.88
N SER A 486 -6.96 2.54 -31.22
CA SER A 486 -6.49 1.77 -30.08
C SER A 486 -5.25 0.94 -30.42
N VAL A 487 -5.25 0.20 -31.52
CA VAL A 487 -4.09 -0.62 -31.90
C VAL A 487 -2.84 0.25 -32.12
N ALA A 488 -2.98 1.38 -32.83
CA ALA A 488 -1.85 2.27 -33.10
C ALA A 488 -1.26 2.86 -31.80
N LEU A 489 -2.11 3.33 -30.88
CA LEU A 489 -1.68 4.00 -29.66
C LEU A 489 -1.25 3.06 -28.53
N ASN A 490 -1.57 1.76 -28.62
CA ASN A 490 -1.05 0.72 -27.71
C ASN A 490 0.20 0.01 -28.28
N SER A 491 0.63 0.35 -29.49
CA SER A 491 1.82 -0.24 -30.12
C SER A 491 3.11 0.12 -29.37
N PRO A 492 4.18 -0.69 -29.49
CA PRO A 492 5.49 -0.39 -28.92
C PRO A 492 6.19 0.72 -29.71
N SER A 493 5.70 1.94 -29.55
CA SER A 493 6.09 3.11 -30.35
C SER A 493 6.48 4.31 -29.47
N PHE A 494 6.78 4.06 -28.20
CA PHE A 494 7.03 5.11 -27.21
C PHE A 494 8.30 4.85 -26.40
N TYR A 495 8.92 5.93 -25.97
CA TYR A 495 10.06 5.95 -25.05
C TYR A 495 9.59 6.59 -23.75
N LEU A 496 9.81 5.89 -22.65
CA LEU A 496 9.40 6.30 -21.32
C LEU A 496 10.62 6.78 -20.57
N VAL A 497 10.58 8.00 -20.04
CA VAL A 497 11.78 8.63 -19.46
C VAL A 497 12.28 7.86 -18.25
N GLU A 498 11.37 7.41 -17.39
CA GLU A 498 11.71 6.71 -16.15
C GLU A 498 12.22 5.29 -16.42
N CYS A 499 11.67 4.58 -17.43
CA CYS A 499 12.19 3.27 -17.82
C CYS A 499 13.57 3.38 -18.46
N ASN A 500 13.80 4.41 -19.28
CA ASN A 500 15.11 4.64 -19.88
C ASN A 500 16.15 5.14 -18.85
N ALA A 501 15.71 5.87 -17.81
CA ALA A 501 16.57 6.22 -16.70
C ALA A 501 16.96 5.01 -15.86
N LEU A 502 15.99 4.13 -15.56
CA LEU A 502 16.25 2.84 -14.91
C LEU A 502 17.16 1.95 -15.77
N TRP A 503 17.00 1.97 -17.09
CA TRP A 503 17.83 1.21 -18.03
C TRP A 503 19.28 1.66 -17.97
N LEU A 504 19.53 2.96 -18.09
CA LEU A 504 20.87 3.51 -17.98
C LEU A 504 21.48 3.26 -16.59
N ALA A 505 20.70 3.44 -15.52
CA ALA A 505 21.16 3.15 -14.16
C ALA A 505 21.55 1.68 -14.01
N PHE A 506 20.75 0.76 -14.54
CA PHE A 506 21.04 -0.67 -14.53
C PHE A 506 22.33 -0.99 -15.31
N LEU A 507 22.47 -0.51 -16.54
CA LEU A 507 23.65 -0.79 -17.37
C LEU A 507 24.94 -0.30 -16.73
N LYS A 508 24.92 0.93 -16.19
CA LYS A 508 26.07 1.49 -15.45
C LYS A 508 26.46 0.65 -14.25
N GLU A 509 25.47 0.21 -13.48
CA GLU A 509 25.69 -0.65 -12.33
C GLU A 509 26.13 -2.07 -12.74
N LEU A 510 25.72 -2.55 -13.91
CA LEU A 510 26.10 -3.85 -14.45
C LEU A 510 27.57 -3.89 -14.89
N LEU A 511 28.16 -2.77 -15.33
CA LEU A 511 29.57 -2.71 -15.76
C LEU A 511 30.53 -3.25 -14.69
N ASP A 512 30.27 -2.96 -13.41
CA ASP A 512 31.05 -3.47 -12.27
C ASP A 512 30.99 -5.00 -12.12
N PHE A 513 30.00 -5.64 -12.74
CA PHE A 513 29.70 -7.05 -12.64
C PHE A 513 29.77 -7.77 -13.99
N ALA A 514 30.07 -7.10 -15.10
CA ALA A 514 30.18 -7.72 -16.42
C ALA A 514 31.39 -8.68 -16.48
N SER A 515 31.39 -9.59 -17.46
CA SER A 515 32.64 -10.26 -17.88
C SER A 515 33.36 -9.40 -18.92
N ASP A 516 34.64 -9.65 -19.18
CA ASP A 516 35.42 -8.84 -20.14
C ASP A 516 34.75 -8.78 -21.53
N ASP A 517 34.20 -9.90 -22.00
CA ASP A 517 33.48 -9.98 -23.28
C ASP A 517 32.16 -9.20 -23.27
N ASP A 518 31.40 -9.26 -22.17
CA ASP A 518 30.12 -8.53 -22.03
C ASP A 518 30.36 -7.02 -21.83
N LEU A 519 31.52 -6.64 -21.30
CA LEU A 519 31.83 -5.27 -20.89
C LEU A 519 31.86 -4.32 -22.08
N THR A 520 32.38 -4.74 -23.24
CA THR A 520 32.39 -3.92 -24.45
C THR A 520 30.98 -3.63 -24.95
N GLU A 521 30.14 -4.66 -25.10
CA GLU A 521 28.76 -4.49 -25.58
C GLU A 521 27.95 -3.59 -24.64
N VAL A 522 28.04 -3.82 -23.32
CA VAL A 522 27.34 -3.02 -22.31
C VAL A 522 27.83 -1.57 -22.32
N GLN A 523 29.15 -1.35 -22.38
CA GLN A 523 29.73 -0.01 -22.41
C GLN A 523 29.27 0.78 -23.64
N GLU A 524 29.25 0.15 -24.82
CA GLU A 524 28.77 0.79 -26.04
C GLU A 524 27.29 1.20 -25.92
N ILE A 525 26.45 0.38 -25.29
CA ILE A 525 25.04 0.75 -25.04
C ILE A 525 24.99 1.94 -24.07
N VAL A 526 25.77 1.92 -22.98
CA VAL A 526 25.84 3.03 -22.02
C VAL A 526 26.21 4.33 -22.72
N ASP A 527 27.28 4.33 -23.52
CA ASP A 527 27.76 5.53 -24.22
C ASP A 527 26.71 6.12 -25.16
N ARG A 528 25.99 5.26 -25.90
CA ARG A 528 24.88 5.68 -26.76
C ARG A 528 23.74 6.27 -25.94
N VAL A 529 23.31 5.61 -24.86
CA VAL A 529 22.21 6.11 -24.03
C VAL A 529 22.59 7.45 -23.39
N GLU A 530 23.77 7.57 -22.78
CA GLU A 530 24.22 8.80 -22.13
C GLU A 530 24.28 9.98 -23.10
N SER A 531 24.80 9.74 -24.30
CA SER A 531 24.92 10.77 -25.33
C SER A 531 23.56 11.24 -25.87
N ASN A 532 22.56 10.37 -25.89
CA ASN A 532 21.25 10.66 -26.47
C ASN A 532 20.16 11.01 -25.45
N PHE A 533 20.29 10.63 -24.18
CA PHE A 533 19.21 10.69 -23.20
C PHE A 533 18.68 12.11 -23.00
N LYS A 534 19.58 13.08 -22.76
CA LYS A 534 19.18 14.47 -22.51
C LYS A 534 18.54 15.09 -23.75
N ASP A 535 19.21 15.05 -24.89
CA ASP A 535 18.70 15.65 -26.14
C ASP A 535 17.34 15.06 -26.53
N PHE A 536 17.14 13.76 -26.29
CA PHE A 536 15.91 13.10 -26.63
C PHE A 536 14.74 13.43 -25.70
N PHE A 537 14.95 13.54 -24.38
CA PHE A 537 13.87 13.76 -23.42
C PHE A 537 13.72 15.22 -22.95
N MET A 538 14.76 16.04 -23.00
CA MET A 538 14.76 17.39 -22.43
C MET A 538 13.71 18.29 -23.11
N MET A 539 13.02 19.06 -22.27
CA MET A 539 12.09 20.12 -22.64
C MET A 539 12.74 21.50 -22.45
N GLY A 540 12.20 22.52 -23.11
CA GLY A 540 12.75 23.88 -23.02
C GLY A 540 12.68 24.54 -21.64
N ASN A 541 11.93 23.97 -20.69
CA ASN A 541 11.77 24.46 -19.32
C ASN A 541 12.70 23.76 -18.30
N GLY A 542 13.65 22.95 -18.78
CA GLY A 542 14.61 22.21 -17.94
C GLY A 542 14.07 20.92 -17.32
N LEU A 543 12.82 20.55 -17.59
CA LEU A 543 12.27 19.23 -17.24
C LEU A 543 12.44 18.25 -18.41
N LEU A 544 12.21 16.97 -18.13
CA LEU A 544 12.20 15.89 -19.11
C LEU A 544 10.75 15.52 -19.46
N SER A 545 10.50 15.25 -20.73
CA SER A 545 9.20 14.76 -21.18
C SER A 545 8.96 13.34 -20.67
N GLN A 546 7.82 13.11 -20.02
CA GLN A 546 7.43 11.79 -19.49
C GLN A 546 7.32 10.68 -20.56
N CYS A 547 7.07 11.06 -21.82
CA CYS A 547 6.85 10.14 -22.92
C CYS A 547 7.20 10.81 -24.24
N VAL A 548 7.96 10.11 -25.09
CA VAL A 548 8.28 10.55 -26.45
C VAL A 548 7.87 9.46 -27.42
N SER A 549 7.16 9.81 -28.49
CA SER A 549 6.82 8.85 -29.54
C SER A 549 8.03 8.51 -30.42
N TYR A 550 7.92 7.46 -31.22
CA TYR A 550 8.92 7.09 -32.22
C TYR A 550 9.18 8.21 -33.24
N GLY A 551 8.15 8.98 -33.59
CA GLY A 551 8.29 10.16 -34.46
C GLY A 551 8.90 11.39 -33.77
N GLY A 552 9.35 11.28 -32.51
CA GLY A 552 9.96 12.39 -31.76
C GLY A 552 8.97 13.34 -31.08
N VAL A 553 7.67 13.10 -31.19
CA VAL A 553 6.65 13.91 -30.49
C VAL A 553 6.76 13.71 -28.99
N LYS A 554 7.05 14.79 -28.26
CA LYS A 554 7.17 14.83 -26.79
C LYS A 554 5.81 15.08 -26.14
N ALA A 555 5.53 14.42 -25.03
CA ALA A 555 4.44 14.82 -24.14
C ALA A 555 4.75 16.22 -23.55
N ALA A 556 3.78 17.12 -23.65
CA ALA A 556 3.96 18.52 -23.29
C ALA A 556 3.76 18.81 -21.79
N GLU A 557 3.02 17.95 -21.08
CA GLU A 557 2.72 18.17 -19.66
C GLU A 557 3.96 17.91 -18.78
N GLU A 558 4.26 18.83 -17.87
CA GLU A 558 5.26 18.58 -16.82
C GLU A 558 4.85 17.40 -15.94
N SER A 559 5.81 16.60 -15.50
CA SER A 559 5.55 15.39 -14.72
C SER A 559 6.62 15.12 -13.69
N SER A 560 6.22 14.49 -12.58
CA SER A 560 7.13 13.98 -11.56
C SER A 560 8.12 12.94 -12.13
N ALA A 561 7.77 12.23 -13.21
CA ALA A 561 8.66 11.29 -13.89
C ALA A 561 9.98 11.92 -14.35
N SER A 562 9.99 13.24 -14.63
CA SER A 562 11.21 14.01 -14.88
C SER A 562 12.15 13.99 -13.69
N LEU A 563 11.65 14.37 -12.51
CA LEU A 563 12.46 14.47 -11.29
C LEU A 563 12.87 13.09 -10.78
N VAL A 564 12.01 12.07 -10.91
CA VAL A 564 12.36 10.67 -10.64
C VAL A 564 13.55 10.25 -11.51
N SER A 565 13.50 10.52 -12.81
CA SER A 565 14.58 10.15 -13.75
C SER A 565 15.89 10.89 -13.46
N MET A 566 15.83 12.17 -13.11
CA MET A 566 17.02 12.94 -12.69
C MET A 566 17.64 12.39 -11.40
N ALA A 567 16.81 11.98 -10.44
CA ALA A 567 17.27 11.39 -9.19
C ALA A 567 17.91 9.99 -9.39
N LEU A 568 17.43 9.22 -10.37
CA LEU A 568 18.00 7.93 -10.77
C LEU A 568 19.37 8.08 -11.47
N LEU A 569 19.63 9.24 -12.08
CA LEU A 569 20.82 9.50 -12.89
C LEU A 569 21.67 10.66 -12.36
N PRO A 570 22.19 10.57 -11.11
CA PRO A 570 22.86 11.70 -10.47
C PRO A 570 24.10 12.19 -11.22
N SER A 571 24.79 11.32 -11.97
CA SER A 571 25.99 11.69 -12.75
C SER A 571 25.68 12.32 -14.11
N VAL A 572 24.46 12.19 -14.63
CA VAL A 572 24.07 12.66 -15.97
C VAL A 572 23.66 14.14 -15.93
N PHE A 573 23.08 14.57 -14.81
CA PHE A 573 22.61 15.93 -14.59
C PHE A 573 23.53 16.68 -13.64
N SER A 574 23.92 17.89 -14.03
CA SER A 574 24.64 18.85 -13.22
C SER A 574 23.74 19.48 -12.15
N ASN A 575 24.34 20.10 -11.12
CA ASN A 575 23.56 20.78 -10.09
C ASN A 575 22.75 21.97 -10.64
N SER A 576 23.25 22.65 -11.70
CA SER A 576 22.51 23.75 -12.34
C SER A 576 21.28 23.24 -13.09
N GLU A 577 21.39 22.13 -13.83
CA GLU A 577 20.24 21.48 -14.48
C GLU A 577 19.20 21.01 -13.46
N VAL A 578 19.64 20.36 -12.37
CA VAL A 578 18.74 19.93 -11.28
C VAL A 578 18.08 21.13 -10.60
N ASN A 579 18.81 22.22 -10.38
CA ASN A 579 18.25 23.43 -9.79
C ASN A 579 17.19 24.06 -10.70
N LEU A 580 17.47 24.20 -12.00
CA LEU A 580 16.49 24.70 -12.96
C LEU A 580 15.22 23.83 -12.98
N ALA A 581 15.38 22.51 -13.00
CA ALA A 581 14.26 21.58 -12.94
C ALA A 581 13.41 21.76 -11.68
N LEU A 582 14.05 21.93 -10.51
CA LEU A 582 13.33 22.14 -9.24
C LEU A 582 12.66 23.52 -9.17
N GLU A 583 13.24 24.56 -9.75
CA GLU A 583 12.58 25.88 -9.87
C GLU A 583 11.37 25.83 -10.80
N THR A 584 11.45 25.08 -11.90
CA THR A 584 10.27 24.86 -12.76
C THR A 584 9.21 24.03 -12.03
N ALA A 585 9.62 22.97 -11.33
CA ALA A 585 8.72 22.10 -10.57
C ALA A 585 8.09 22.81 -9.37
N SER A 586 8.77 23.77 -8.71
CA SER A 586 8.21 24.52 -7.60
C SER A 586 6.98 25.34 -7.99
N ASN A 587 6.93 25.77 -9.25
CA ASN A 587 5.82 26.54 -9.82
C ASN A 587 4.69 25.67 -10.39
N THR A 588 5.00 24.44 -10.83
CA THR A 588 4.09 23.62 -11.64
C THR A 588 3.65 22.31 -10.96
N LEU A 589 4.53 21.70 -10.17
CA LEU A 589 4.36 20.34 -9.63
C LEU A 589 4.34 20.29 -8.10
N PHE A 590 4.96 21.23 -7.38
CA PHE A 590 5.02 21.17 -5.92
C PHE A 590 3.62 21.30 -5.33
N VAL A 591 3.29 20.34 -4.45
CA VAL A 591 2.06 20.36 -3.68
C VAL A 591 2.38 20.62 -2.23
N ARG A 592 1.66 21.58 -1.63
CA ARG A 592 1.78 21.93 -0.22
C ARG A 592 0.54 21.49 0.55
N ASN A 593 0.75 20.94 1.73
CA ASN A 593 -0.32 20.64 2.70
C ASN A 593 -0.02 21.39 3.99
N LYS A 594 -1.01 22.10 4.56
CA LYS A 594 -0.84 22.93 5.77
C LYS A 594 0.38 23.87 5.68
N GLY A 595 0.63 24.43 4.49
CA GLY A 595 1.74 25.35 4.21
C GLY A 595 3.11 24.70 3.96
N ARG A 596 3.28 23.41 4.21
CA ARG A 596 4.55 22.68 4.05
C ARG A 596 4.58 21.92 2.73
N LEU A 597 5.76 21.78 2.12
CA LEU A 597 5.94 20.87 1.00
C LEU A 597 5.47 19.45 1.38
N PHE A 598 4.64 18.85 0.55
CA PHE A 598 4.07 17.52 0.76
C PHE A 598 4.53 16.52 -0.32
N GLY A 599 4.65 16.95 -1.58
CA GLY A 599 5.04 16.07 -2.67
C GLY A 599 4.93 16.74 -4.04
N LEU A 600 4.85 15.92 -5.09
CA LEU A 600 4.73 16.34 -6.48
C LEU A 600 3.40 15.91 -7.06
N LEU A 601 2.80 16.75 -7.91
CA LEU A 601 1.82 16.29 -8.88
C LEU A 601 2.49 15.31 -9.84
N CYS A 602 1.81 14.20 -10.11
CA CYS A 602 2.25 13.22 -11.11
C CYS A 602 2.34 13.86 -12.50
N ARG A 603 1.32 14.63 -12.88
CA ARG A 603 1.30 15.48 -14.08
C ARG A 603 0.67 16.83 -13.80
N ASN A 604 1.18 17.87 -14.44
CA ASN A 604 0.51 19.16 -14.52
C ASN A 604 -0.64 19.09 -15.53
N TYR A 605 -1.73 18.43 -15.13
CA TYR A 605 -2.92 18.22 -15.95
C TYR A 605 -4.02 19.23 -15.58
N GLY A 606 -4.87 19.59 -16.57
CA GLY A 606 -5.96 20.55 -16.36
C GLY A 606 -7.03 20.03 -15.40
N GLU A 607 -7.35 18.74 -15.49
CA GLU A 607 -8.24 18.06 -14.54
C GLU A 607 -7.47 17.72 -13.26
N ARG A 608 -7.67 18.54 -12.23
CA ARG A 608 -6.96 18.42 -10.95
C ARG A 608 -7.57 17.49 -9.92
N VAL A 609 -8.87 17.24 -10.02
CA VAL A 609 -9.60 16.48 -9.01
C VAL A 609 -9.74 15.04 -9.48
N PHE A 610 -9.34 14.10 -8.64
CA PHE A 610 -9.49 12.68 -8.89
C PHE A 610 -10.97 12.28 -8.87
N THR A 611 -11.45 11.67 -9.96
CA THR A 611 -12.79 11.05 -10.01
C THR A 611 -12.72 9.56 -10.32
N GLY A 612 -11.76 9.12 -11.15
CA GLY A 612 -11.56 7.72 -11.44
C GLY A 612 -10.26 7.44 -12.19
N ASP A 613 -10.25 6.35 -12.93
CA ASP A 613 -9.02 5.79 -13.52
C ASP A 613 -8.39 6.71 -14.58
N ALA A 614 -9.18 7.58 -15.23
CA ALA A 614 -8.67 8.56 -16.18
C ALA A 614 -7.72 9.58 -15.51
N GLU A 615 -7.99 9.99 -14.27
CA GLU A 615 -7.16 10.94 -13.51
C GLU A 615 -6.12 10.25 -12.61
N TYR A 616 -6.07 8.92 -12.59
CA TYR A 616 -5.22 8.12 -11.67
C TYR A 616 -3.71 8.43 -11.79
N HIS A 617 -3.25 8.77 -13.00
CA HIS A 617 -1.90 9.31 -13.24
C HIS A 617 -1.95 10.75 -13.77
N GLY A 618 -3.01 11.49 -13.47
CA GLY A 618 -3.20 12.89 -13.81
C GLY A 618 -2.58 13.82 -12.78
N ALA A 619 -3.33 14.84 -12.36
CA ALA A 619 -2.89 15.80 -11.34
C ALA A 619 -3.18 15.29 -9.91
N VAL A 620 -2.65 14.12 -9.57
CA VAL A 620 -2.66 13.55 -8.21
C VAL A 620 -1.25 13.51 -7.63
N VAL A 621 -1.14 13.45 -6.30
CA VAL A 621 0.14 13.25 -5.62
C VAL A 621 0.36 11.78 -5.34
N TRP A 622 1.49 11.25 -5.79
CA TRP A 622 1.97 9.90 -5.51
C TRP A 622 3.11 9.95 -4.50
N PRO A 623 2.91 9.56 -3.23
CA PRO A 623 3.97 9.59 -2.22
C PRO A 623 5.19 8.71 -2.54
N ARG A 624 5.09 7.80 -3.52
CA ARG A 624 6.23 7.04 -4.05
C ARG A 624 7.30 7.92 -4.70
N ASP A 625 6.94 9.12 -5.18
CA ASP A 625 7.87 10.03 -5.84
C ASP A 625 8.67 10.88 -4.83
N SER A 626 8.16 11.00 -3.61
CA SER A 626 8.78 11.77 -2.52
C SER A 626 10.25 11.40 -2.21
N PRO A 627 10.68 10.13 -2.14
CA PRO A 627 12.09 9.80 -1.91
C PRO A 627 13.03 10.34 -3.00
N TYR A 628 12.58 10.41 -4.25
CA TYR A 628 13.36 11.00 -5.35
C TYR A 628 13.45 12.51 -5.23
N LEU A 629 12.33 13.18 -4.92
CA LEU A 629 12.34 14.61 -4.62
C LEU A 629 13.26 14.94 -3.44
N LEU A 630 13.19 14.15 -2.37
CA LEU A 630 14.04 14.30 -1.19
C LEU A 630 15.52 14.21 -1.56
N ALA A 631 15.90 13.24 -2.39
CA ALA A 631 17.28 13.09 -2.85
C ALA A 631 17.78 14.33 -3.63
N LEU A 632 16.96 14.89 -4.53
CA LEU A 632 17.31 16.10 -5.28
C LEU A 632 17.40 17.35 -4.39
N LEU A 633 16.46 17.51 -3.45
CA LEU A 633 16.48 18.63 -2.49
C LEU A 633 17.75 18.60 -1.64
N ARG A 634 18.10 17.43 -1.09
CA ARG A 634 19.33 17.24 -0.30
C ARG A 634 20.59 17.48 -1.14
N ARG A 635 20.60 17.02 -2.39
CA ARG A 635 21.72 17.25 -3.33
C ARG A 635 22.02 18.74 -3.50
N LEU A 636 21.01 19.60 -3.47
CA LEU A 636 21.16 21.05 -3.58
C LEU A 636 21.24 21.79 -2.22
N GLY A 637 21.26 21.06 -1.10
CA GLY A 637 21.27 21.67 0.23
C GLY A 637 19.95 22.37 0.63
N ARG A 638 18.83 22.02 -0.02
CA ARG A 638 17.48 22.54 0.28
C ARG A 638 16.87 21.84 1.50
N GLU A 639 17.59 21.85 2.62
CA GLU A 639 17.30 21.06 3.83
C GLU A 639 15.94 21.38 4.46
N LYS A 640 15.51 22.65 4.41
CA LYS A 640 14.19 23.07 4.93
C LYS A 640 13.05 22.38 4.18
N GLU A 641 13.12 22.32 2.86
CA GLU A 641 12.07 21.68 2.04
C GLU A 641 12.12 20.16 2.16
N ALA A 642 13.32 19.59 2.28
CA ALA A 642 13.50 18.18 2.59
C ALA A 642 12.85 17.81 3.93
N GLU A 643 13.03 18.64 4.95
CA GLU A 643 12.40 18.47 6.26
C GLU A 643 10.88 18.64 6.22
N GLU A 644 10.38 19.67 5.51
CA GLU A 644 8.95 19.88 5.28
C GLU A 644 8.31 18.64 4.65
N LEU A 645 8.94 18.06 3.62
CA LEU A 645 8.47 16.86 2.94
C LEU A 645 8.35 15.65 3.88
N ILE A 646 9.34 15.44 4.75
CA ILE A 646 9.33 14.33 5.72
C ILE A 646 8.24 14.51 6.76
N ILE A 647 8.15 15.70 7.38
CA ILE A 647 7.17 15.99 8.42
C ILE A 647 5.75 15.89 7.86
N SER A 648 5.52 16.43 6.67
CA SER A 648 4.24 16.35 5.96
C SER A 648 3.79 14.91 5.71
N ALA A 649 4.72 14.05 5.25
CA ALA A 649 4.43 12.63 5.04
C ALA A 649 4.13 11.89 6.36
N LEU A 650 4.82 12.23 7.46
CA LEU A 650 4.59 11.64 8.77
C LEU A 650 3.29 12.12 9.43
N ASP A 651 2.87 13.37 9.21
CA ASP A 651 1.61 13.92 9.70
C ASP A 651 0.39 13.32 8.97
N HIS A 652 0.48 13.15 7.65
CA HIS A 652 -0.63 12.62 6.83
C HIS A 652 -1.03 11.20 7.22
N GLN A 653 -0.06 10.30 7.41
CA GLN A 653 -0.35 8.92 7.85
C GLN A 653 -1.04 8.84 9.22
N GLN A 654 -0.99 9.92 10.02
CA GLN A 654 -1.63 9.96 11.33
C GLN A 654 -3.00 10.63 11.26
N SER A 655 -3.20 11.60 10.39
CA SER A 655 -4.39 12.45 10.41
C SER A 655 -5.46 12.03 9.41
N GLU A 656 -5.06 11.51 8.25
CA GLU A 656 -5.95 11.41 7.09
C GLU A 656 -5.93 10.01 6.44
N ALA A 657 -5.05 9.10 6.89
CA ALA A 657 -4.89 7.75 6.34
C ALA A 657 -5.12 6.63 7.37
N ALA A 658 -4.69 5.41 7.04
CA ALA A 658 -4.54 4.34 8.01
C ALA A 658 -3.32 4.63 8.91
N VAL A 659 -3.54 4.67 10.23
CA VAL A 659 -2.49 5.01 11.21
C VAL A 659 -1.23 4.17 10.99
N PHE A 660 -0.07 4.84 10.88
CA PHE A 660 1.26 4.28 10.54
C PHE A 660 1.46 3.83 9.09
N PHE A 661 0.51 4.09 8.20
CA PHE A 661 0.62 3.79 6.79
C PHE A 661 0.31 5.00 5.90
N ASN A 662 0.97 5.09 4.75
CA ASN A 662 0.66 6.07 3.73
C ASN A 662 -0.32 5.51 2.70
N SER A 663 -1.17 6.42 2.22
CA SER A 663 -2.02 6.21 1.06
C SER A 663 -1.20 6.07 -0.23
N GLU A 664 -1.82 5.45 -1.22
CA GLU A 664 -1.30 5.29 -2.57
C GLU A 664 -1.26 6.61 -3.34
N LEU A 665 -2.39 7.33 -3.37
CA LEU A 665 -2.52 8.61 -4.03
C LEU A 665 -3.36 9.60 -3.20
N LEU A 666 -3.10 10.88 -3.44
CA LEU A 666 -3.86 11.97 -2.86
C LEU A 666 -4.35 12.92 -3.97
N SER A 667 -5.62 13.25 -3.92
CA SER A 667 -6.26 14.23 -4.79
C SER A 667 -6.03 15.64 -4.22
N PRO A 668 -5.50 16.59 -5.02
CA PRO A 668 -5.54 18.00 -4.68
C PRO A 668 -6.93 18.55 -4.98
N ASP A 669 -7.69 18.81 -3.94
CA ASP A 669 -9.06 19.32 -4.05
C ASP A 669 -9.12 20.86 -3.92
N PHE A 670 -10.34 21.42 -3.89
CA PHE A 670 -10.53 22.85 -3.67
C PHE A 670 -10.23 23.24 -2.21
N GLY A 671 -9.49 24.33 -2.02
CA GLY A 671 -8.82 24.62 -0.75
C GLY A 671 -7.55 23.75 -0.63
N THR A 672 -6.58 24.14 0.19
CA THR A 672 -5.26 23.45 0.29
C THR A 672 -5.31 22.02 0.86
N ALA A 673 -6.47 21.37 0.83
CA ALA A 673 -6.75 20.06 1.37
C ALA A 673 -6.35 18.96 0.37
N LEU A 674 -5.46 18.08 0.83
CA LEU A 674 -5.24 16.79 0.18
C LEU A 674 -6.27 15.77 0.68
N VAL A 675 -6.83 15.00 -0.25
CA VAL A 675 -7.80 13.94 0.02
C VAL A 675 -7.19 12.61 -0.38
N PRO A 676 -6.92 11.68 0.55
CA PRO A 676 -6.43 10.35 0.21
C PRO A 676 -7.51 9.55 -0.50
N VAL A 677 -7.13 8.92 -1.60
CA VAL A 677 -8.02 8.20 -2.52
C VAL A 677 -7.41 6.84 -2.85
N LYS A 678 -8.25 5.90 -3.31
CA LYS A 678 -7.90 4.49 -3.57
C LYS A 678 -7.29 3.81 -2.33
N ASN A 679 -6.11 3.19 -2.43
CA ASN A 679 -5.60 2.35 -1.34
C ASN A 679 -5.05 3.21 -0.18
N PRO A 680 -5.55 3.04 1.06
CA PRO A 680 -5.04 3.80 2.21
C PRO A 680 -3.74 3.27 2.80
N CYS A 681 -3.21 2.16 2.29
CA CYS A 681 -1.98 1.54 2.77
C CYS A 681 -1.25 0.92 1.58
N GLN A 682 -0.25 1.64 1.06
CA GLN A 682 0.52 1.20 -0.10
C GLN A 682 2.00 1.03 0.23
N TYR A 683 2.61 -0.07 -0.21
CA TYR A 683 3.96 -0.47 0.16
C TYR A 683 5.03 0.50 -0.33
N TRP A 684 5.02 0.88 -1.61
CA TRP A 684 6.02 1.81 -2.17
C TRP A 684 5.97 3.23 -1.56
N SER A 685 4.87 3.56 -0.89
CA SER A 685 4.68 4.84 -0.20
C SER A 685 5.29 4.82 1.20
N GLN A 686 5.74 3.66 1.71
CA GLN A 686 6.32 3.48 3.05
C GLN A 686 7.84 3.75 3.08
N TRP A 687 8.33 4.74 2.34
CA TRP A 687 9.74 5.10 2.34
C TRP A 687 10.19 5.57 3.73
N THR A 688 11.04 4.78 4.36
CA THR A 688 11.51 4.99 5.74
C THR A 688 13.02 5.18 5.78
N GLN A 689 13.77 4.43 4.98
CA GLN A 689 15.22 4.58 4.91
C GLN A 689 15.67 6.01 4.58
N PRO A 690 15.09 6.72 3.58
CA PRO A 690 15.48 8.11 3.30
C PRO A 690 15.23 9.08 4.47
N MET A 691 14.22 8.81 5.32
CA MET A 691 13.96 9.60 6.52
C MET A 691 15.04 9.37 7.59
N LEU A 692 15.47 8.13 7.77
CA LEU A 692 16.55 7.77 8.70
C LEU A 692 17.90 8.36 8.24
N GLU A 693 18.16 8.36 6.93
CA GLU A 693 19.34 8.97 6.33
C GLU A 693 19.36 10.50 6.47
N PHE A 694 18.19 11.15 6.45
CA PHE A 694 18.07 12.58 6.72
C PHE A 694 18.42 12.92 8.17
N LEU A 695 18.06 12.05 9.11
CA LEU A 695 18.42 12.16 10.53
C LEU A 695 19.90 11.79 10.79
N ASN A 696 20.74 11.71 9.75
CA ASN A 696 22.16 11.37 9.82
C ASN A 696 22.46 10.08 10.60
N TYR A 697 21.61 9.07 10.47
CA TYR A 697 21.93 7.75 10.97
C TYR A 697 22.96 7.08 10.04
N ARG A 698 24.25 7.32 10.31
CA ARG A 698 25.30 6.43 9.81
C ARG A 698 25.21 5.12 10.59
N GLN A 699 24.89 4.03 9.89
CA GLN A 699 25.32 2.72 10.36
C GLN A 699 26.83 2.82 10.57
N THR A 700 27.26 2.70 11.82
CA THR A 700 28.61 2.27 12.15
C THR A 700 28.78 0.87 11.59
N THR A 701 29.11 0.79 10.30
CA THR A 701 29.95 -0.29 9.77
C THR A 701 31.32 -0.13 10.42
N ASN A 702 31.43 -0.58 11.66
CA ASN A 702 32.64 -0.79 12.45
C ASN A 702 32.27 -1.97 13.37
N LYS A 703 32.72 -3.21 13.19
CA LYS A 703 33.84 -3.80 12.44
C LYS A 703 33.42 -5.14 11.86
#